data_AF-A0A858REH1-F1
#
_entry.id   AF-A0A858REH1-F1
#
_cell.length_a   1.000
_cell.length_b   1.000
_cell.length_c   1.000
_cell.angle_alpha   90.00
_cell.angle_beta   90.00
_cell.angle_gamma   90.00
#
_symmetry.space_group_name_H-M   'P 1'
#
loop_
_entity.id
_entity.type
_entity.pdbx_description
1 polymer ?
#
loop_
_entity_poly.entity_id
_entity_poly.type
_entity_poly.pdbx_seq_one_letter_code
_entity_poly.pdbx_strand_id
1 'polypeptide(L)'
;MKAHRLLWTSSALCMMLAACEKQKSTKAATGGEGPAGDLSAERAALEDERATLERERLEEERAALEEEKEALRAERESRLAAREQDADDFNASLEDRQREIDRREANLADREGDLAARESDLDQQEYVSAGYEPLDDWEPEPIEETQEPVADYETFYEDLQPYGSWYETPEYGYVYQPTVVAQDASWRPYTRGRWACTNLGWNWCSDEPFGWACFHYGRWCLIEGRGWAWVPGDEWAPSWVCWREGGDHVGWAPLPPETLCYRNRGWNKSVEADFGISWSMFTFVHCRHMADPLWKHCLPVADNRIYVPKTTNVTNIQYHRNQIVSGGPRWEKLQRFVGKPWPVYQLQIDRLKAFNQKAQERNAVFRGKQLAVFAPNFNTKWNANLKPPRLQGKWDNVKVERAEAGIKPEWRERFRDARQKQQEQAAVWVRDGGDRQKQLKANRQKVSVAQEKLEVKQQKIVENRREKFAKIREQERESQRPDAPANPAGTPQAGDAPKEGGRLSLAERQRQNAQRLREQRAQRNGGVDPSPKITAREDEEPQRPAAEPPAKEDLPRGGAADRLRERRQPGREPQPNNNEAATPQPPGNNNPVAPQPEQNGEGPRINRRERQQEARNERQQQQEQAGQQQAQVQEQEISRRERMEEARRQQVEQAAEREQQQQAREGLEENRRQRMEQARQQQQERARQQQEEQAGQQAEENNRRQRMEEARRQQQETARERTEQNQRQQEMRERQEQARQQNEENNRRQQQEERAQQQERMRQQQEERALEQAERARQQEEARRQAQERERQQQEERARQQEQMRQQQEESRRQQEEARRQQQEERARQQEEERRQQQEERARQQEEARRQAEERARQQEESRRQQEEARRQQQEENARQQQERSRQEQERSRQQDDERQRRGR
;
A
#
# COMPACT_ATOMS: atom_id res chain seq x y z
N MET A 1 -61.17 -4.57 -29.98
CA MET A 1 -62.34 -3.81 -30.49
C MET A 1 -62.99 -3.07 -29.34
N LYS A 2 -63.56 -1.88 -29.59
CA LYS A 2 -64.42 -1.06 -28.70
C LYS A 2 -63.93 -0.80 -27.26
N ALA A 3 -63.64 0.47 -26.98
CA ALA A 3 -63.62 1.05 -25.63
C ALA A 3 -64.86 1.96 -25.43
N HIS A 4 -64.95 2.59 -24.24
CA HIS A 4 -65.93 3.61 -23.80
C HIS A 4 -67.36 3.19 -23.40
N ARG A 5 -67.90 3.94 -22.41
CA ARG A 5 -69.22 3.84 -21.72
C ARG A 5 -69.29 2.65 -20.75
N LEU A 6 -69.86 2.69 -19.54
CA LEU A 6 -70.56 3.72 -18.72
C LEU A 6 -69.87 3.77 -17.31
N LEU A 7 -69.91 4.77 -16.43
CA LEU A 7 -70.60 6.08 -16.27
C LEU A 7 -72.09 6.05 -15.79
N TRP A 8 -72.34 6.49 -14.55
CA TRP A 8 -73.52 6.21 -13.69
C TRP A 8 -73.49 4.77 -13.13
N THR A 9 -73.92 4.47 -11.89
CA THR A 9 -74.88 5.16 -11.01
C THR A 9 -74.34 5.53 -9.61
N SER A 10 -74.79 6.66 -9.07
CA SER A 10 -74.63 7.03 -7.64
C SER A 10 -75.74 8.01 -7.22
N SER A 11 -77.00 7.58 -7.37
CA SER A 11 -78.19 8.26 -6.80
C SER A 11 -79.41 7.35 -6.91
N ALA A 12 -79.73 6.60 -5.86
CA ALA A 12 -80.99 5.83 -5.75
C ALA A 12 -81.32 5.23 -4.34
N LEU A 13 -80.98 5.87 -3.21
CA LEU A 13 -81.70 5.57 -1.95
C LEU A 13 -81.67 6.67 -0.85
N CYS A 14 -81.67 7.95 -1.24
CA CYS A 14 -81.88 9.06 -0.30
C CYS A 14 -83.32 9.60 -0.38
N MET A 15 -84.31 8.83 0.09
CA MET A 15 -85.65 9.33 0.43
C MET A 15 -86.33 8.46 1.50
N MET A 16 -86.05 8.75 2.76
CA MET A 16 -86.93 8.63 3.95
C MET A 16 -86.17 9.26 5.14
N LEU A 17 -86.89 9.79 6.14
CA LEU A 17 -86.36 10.47 7.35
C LEU A 17 -85.77 11.89 7.16
N ALA A 18 -86.59 12.82 6.65
CA ALA A 18 -86.36 14.27 6.80
C ALA A 18 -87.68 15.03 6.98
N ALA A 19 -88.42 14.74 8.06
CA ALA A 19 -89.63 15.49 8.45
C ALA A 19 -89.79 15.50 9.98
N CYS A 20 -89.53 16.65 10.60
CA CYS A 20 -90.02 16.94 11.95
C CYS A 20 -91.34 17.68 11.86
N GLU A 21 -92.36 17.26 12.61
CA GLU A 21 -93.42 18.19 12.98
C GLU A 21 -93.95 17.92 14.39
N LYS A 22 -94.32 19.00 15.09
CA LYS A 22 -94.86 18.99 16.46
C LYS A 22 -96.31 19.46 16.41
N GLN A 23 -97.20 18.84 17.17
CA GLN A 23 -98.31 19.58 17.77
C GLN A 23 -98.86 18.94 19.05
N LYS A 24 -99.62 19.72 19.83
CA LYS A 24 -100.28 19.34 21.09
C LYS A 24 -101.78 19.65 21.00
N SER A 25 -102.64 18.72 21.41
CA SER A 25 -104.03 18.95 21.84
C SER A 25 -104.52 17.65 22.51
N THR A 26 -104.85 17.51 23.80
CA THR A 26 -105.71 18.21 24.79
C THR A 26 -107.20 17.80 24.79
N LYS A 27 -107.61 17.17 25.92
CA LYS A 27 -108.97 17.10 26.52
C LYS A 27 -110.05 16.32 25.74
N ALA A 28 -111.08 15.76 26.37
CA ALA A 28 -111.31 15.35 27.77
C ALA A 28 -112.58 14.47 27.85
N ALA A 29 -112.73 13.66 28.90
CA ALA A 29 -114.02 13.09 29.34
C ALA A 29 -113.99 12.83 30.86
N THR A 30 -115.15 12.93 31.52
CA THR A 30 -115.32 12.80 32.99
C THR A 30 -116.52 11.92 33.33
N GLY A 31 -116.43 11.13 34.41
CA GLY A 31 -117.60 10.60 35.13
C GLY A 31 -117.56 9.09 35.45
N GLY A 32 -118.16 8.71 36.58
CA GLY A 32 -118.39 7.32 36.99
C GLY A 32 -117.62 6.92 38.27
N GLU A 33 -118.35 6.59 39.35
CA GLU A 33 -117.78 6.19 40.64
C GLU A 33 -117.92 4.68 40.90
N GLY A 34 -116.78 3.99 40.98
CA GLY A 34 -116.57 2.72 41.72
C GLY A 34 -117.35 1.46 41.27
N PRO A 35 -117.19 0.34 42.02
CA PRO A 35 -116.15 0.03 43.01
C PRO A 35 -115.08 -0.96 42.48
N ALA A 36 -113.93 -1.04 43.15
CA ALA A 36 -112.85 -1.97 42.80
C ALA A 36 -112.95 -3.32 43.53
N GLY A 37 -112.39 -4.39 42.95
CA GLY A 37 -112.41 -5.76 43.50
C GLY A 37 -111.32 -6.68 42.91
N ASP A 38 -111.62 -7.34 41.79
CA ASP A 38 -110.90 -8.55 41.35
C ASP A 38 -109.74 -8.39 40.34
N LEU A 39 -109.67 -7.28 39.59
CA LEU A 39 -108.81 -7.13 38.40
C LEU A 39 -107.27 -7.06 38.67
N SER A 40 -106.82 -7.44 39.87
CA SER A 40 -105.41 -7.40 40.29
C SER A 40 -104.70 -8.75 40.16
N ALA A 41 -105.40 -9.87 40.42
CA ALA A 41 -104.78 -11.20 40.44
C ALA A 41 -104.57 -11.77 39.03
N GLU A 42 -105.58 -11.66 38.17
CA GLU A 42 -105.54 -12.11 36.77
C GLU A 42 -104.45 -11.38 35.96
N ARG A 43 -104.19 -10.12 36.30
CA ARG A 43 -103.14 -9.31 35.69
C ARG A 43 -101.73 -9.82 36.02
N ALA A 44 -101.48 -10.19 37.27
CA ALA A 44 -100.19 -10.71 37.71
C ALA A 44 -99.87 -12.07 37.07
N ALA A 45 -100.86 -12.96 36.92
CA ALA A 45 -100.67 -14.26 36.27
C ALA A 45 -100.27 -14.10 34.78
N LEU A 46 -100.93 -13.20 34.05
CA LEU A 46 -100.60 -12.90 32.65
C LEU A 46 -99.26 -12.16 32.49
N GLU A 47 -98.82 -11.42 33.51
CA GLU A 47 -97.50 -10.78 33.52
C GLU A 47 -96.37 -11.80 33.75
N ASP A 48 -96.57 -12.83 34.60
CA ASP A 48 -95.61 -13.92 34.80
C ASP A 48 -95.53 -14.87 33.58
N GLU A 49 -96.66 -15.29 32.99
CA GLU A 49 -96.67 -16.15 31.79
C GLU A 49 -96.01 -15.44 30.58
N ARG A 50 -96.24 -14.14 30.46
CA ARG A 50 -95.53 -13.31 29.48
C ARG A 50 -94.03 -13.22 29.79
N ALA A 51 -93.64 -13.11 31.07
CA ALA A 51 -92.24 -13.06 31.47
C ALA A 51 -91.50 -14.39 31.25
N THR A 52 -92.18 -15.54 31.27
CA THR A 52 -91.58 -16.83 30.85
C THR A 52 -91.38 -16.89 29.34
N LEU A 53 -92.40 -16.53 28.54
CA LEU A 53 -92.30 -16.53 27.07
C LEU A 53 -91.27 -15.51 26.54
N GLU A 54 -91.14 -14.34 27.20
CA GLU A 54 -90.09 -13.37 26.87
C GLU A 54 -88.68 -13.86 27.26
N ARG A 55 -88.53 -14.77 28.25
CA ARG A 55 -87.23 -15.41 28.57
C ARG A 55 -86.88 -16.50 27.57
N GLU A 56 -87.80 -17.43 27.30
CA GLU A 56 -87.58 -18.53 26.35
C GLU A 56 -87.17 -17.98 24.97
N ARG A 57 -87.89 -16.96 24.48
CA ARG A 57 -87.53 -16.26 23.25
C ARG A 57 -86.14 -15.59 23.28
N LEU A 58 -85.74 -15.03 24.42
CA LEU A 58 -84.40 -14.44 24.59
C LEU A 58 -83.30 -15.50 24.70
N GLU A 59 -83.62 -16.72 25.11
CA GLU A 59 -82.69 -17.86 25.13
C GLU A 59 -82.55 -18.48 23.74
N GLU A 60 -83.64 -18.60 22.96
CA GLU A 60 -83.58 -18.94 21.53
C GLU A 60 -82.78 -17.91 20.72
N GLU A 61 -83.03 -16.60 20.93
CA GLU A 61 -82.29 -15.52 20.26
C GLU A 61 -80.81 -15.54 20.62
N ARG A 62 -80.45 -15.89 21.87
CA ARG A 62 -79.06 -16.09 22.29
C ARG A 62 -78.40 -17.31 21.65
N ALA A 63 -79.10 -18.43 21.56
CA ALA A 63 -78.59 -19.66 20.94
C ALA A 63 -78.31 -19.45 19.44
N ALA A 64 -79.25 -18.83 18.72
CA ALA A 64 -79.06 -18.46 17.31
C ALA A 64 -77.88 -17.48 17.12
N LEU A 65 -77.75 -16.49 18.00
CA LEU A 65 -76.60 -15.58 18.01
C LEU A 65 -75.29 -16.24 18.47
N GLU A 66 -75.30 -17.44 19.06
CA GLU A 66 -74.09 -18.20 19.40
C GLU A 66 -73.68 -19.07 18.22
N GLU A 67 -74.62 -19.78 17.60
CA GLU A 67 -74.41 -20.54 16.35
C GLU A 67 -73.88 -19.64 15.21
N GLU A 68 -74.45 -18.43 15.03
CA GLU A 68 -73.94 -17.45 14.05
C GLU A 68 -72.49 -17.03 14.36
N LYS A 69 -72.13 -16.85 15.63
CA LYS A 69 -70.75 -16.52 16.03
C LYS A 69 -69.79 -17.68 15.81
N GLU A 70 -70.22 -18.92 15.99
CA GLU A 70 -69.40 -20.10 15.72
C GLU A 70 -69.20 -20.31 14.21
N ALA A 71 -70.25 -20.13 13.40
CA ALA A 71 -70.14 -20.12 11.95
C ALA A 71 -69.16 -19.03 11.45
N LEU A 72 -69.25 -17.81 11.98
CA LEU A 72 -68.33 -16.71 11.65
C LEU A 72 -66.90 -16.94 12.15
N ARG A 73 -66.70 -17.68 13.25
CA ARG A 73 -65.37 -18.13 13.70
C ARG A 73 -64.79 -19.16 12.72
N ALA A 74 -65.57 -20.18 12.36
CA ALA A 74 -65.15 -21.22 11.42
C ALA A 74 -64.83 -20.67 10.02
N GLU A 75 -65.63 -19.73 9.49
CA GLU A 75 -65.31 -19.04 8.22
C GLU A 75 -64.00 -18.24 8.34
N ARG A 76 -63.78 -17.56 9.47
CA ARG A 76 -62.56 -16.78 9.72
C ARG A 76 -61.33 -17.67 9.86
N GLU A 77 -61.42 -18.79 10.55
CA GLU A 77 -60.34 -19.76 10.70
C GLU A 77 -59.99 -20.44 9.37
N SER A 78 -61.00 -20.83 8.59
CA SER A 78 -60.82 -21.32 7.21
C SER A 78 -60.12 -20.29 6.31
N ARG A 79 -60.54 -19.01 6.38
CA ARG A 79 -59.89 -17.90 5.64
C ARG A 79 -58.47 -17.58 6.13
N LEU A 80 -58.13 -17.89 7.38
CA LEU A 80 -56.77 -17.76 7.91
C LEU A 80 -55.89 -18.92 7.42
N ALA A 81 -56.36 -20.17 7.53
CA ALA A 81 -55.63 -21.35 7.07
C ALA A 81 -55.32 -21.30 5.55
N ALA A 82 -56.29 -20.88 4.73
CA ALA A 82 -56.04 -20.68 3.29
C ALA A 82 -54.94 -19.63 3.02
N ARG A 83 -54.92 -18.54 3.81
CA ARG A 83 -53.91 -17.48 3.70
C ARG A 83 -52.54 -17.89 4.25
N GLU A 84 -52.49 -18.85 5.16
CA GLU A 84 -51.27 -19.48 5.65
C GLU A 84 -50.67 -20.39 4.57
N GLN A 85 -51.50 -21.20 3.88
CA GLN A 85 -51.09 -21.97 2.72
C GLN A 85 -50.59 -21.09 1.55
N ASP A 86 -51.31 -20.00 1.22
CA ASP A 86 -50.85 -19.00 0.23
C ASP A 86 -49.45 -18.42 0.57
N ALA A 87 -49.12 -18.30 1.87
CA ALA A 87 -47.84 -17.78 2.33
C ALA A 87 -46.72 -18.84 2.27
N ASP A 88 -47.02 -20.10 2.61
CA ASP A 88 -46.07 -21.21 2.52
C ASP A 88 -45.71 -21.56 1.07
N ASP A 89 -46.70 -21.60 0.16
CA ASP A 89 -46.46 -21.77 -1.27
C ASP A 89 -45.61 -20.62 -1.85
N PHE A 90 -45.82 -19.39 -1.37
CA PHE A 90 -45.00 -18.24 -1.74
C PHE A 90 -43.57 -18.35 -1.20
N ASN A 91 -43.39 -18.78 0.06
CA ASN A 91 -42.08 -19.02 0.67
C ASN A 91 -41.30 -20.11 -0.08
N ALA A 92 -41.95 -21.23 -0.43
CA ALA A 92 -41.34 -22.29 -1.24
C ALA A 92 -40.92 -21.77 -2.63
N SER A 93 -41.73 -20.91 -3.27
CA SER A 93 -41.37 -20.25 -4.54
C SER A 93 -40.18 -19.29 -4.40
N LEU A 94 -39.97 -18.67 -3.23
CA LEU A 94 -38.77 -17.87 -2.96
C LEU A 94 -37.54 -18.76 -2.73
N GLU A 95 -37.64 -19.88 -2.02
CA GLU A 95 -36.53 -20.82 -1.86
C GLU A 95 -36.02 -21.37 -3.20
N ASP A 96 -36.91 -21.77 -4.11
CA ASP A 96 -36.51 -22.25 -5.45
C ASP A 96 -35.90 -21.16 -6.32
N ARG A 97 -36.32 -19.89 -6.16
CA ARG A 97 -35.65 -18.75 -6.79
C ARG A 97 -34.26 -18.51 -6.20
N GLN A 98 -34.09 -18.65 -4.88
CA GLN A 98 -32.78 -18.52 -4.25
C GLN A 98 -31.84 -19.62 -4.75
N ARG A 99 -32.28 -20.89 -4.78
CA ARG A 99 -31.50 -22.02 -5.35
C ARG A 99 -31.07 -21.80 -6.80
N GLU A 100 -31.89 -21.13 -7.61
CA GLU A 100 -31.55 -20.75 -8.98
C GLU A 100 -30.58 -19.54 -9.05
N ILE A 101 -30.65 -18.60 -8.11
CA ILE A 101 -29.66 -17.53 -7.94
C ILE A 101 -28.31 -18.12 -7.52
N ASP A 102 -28.27 -18.95 -6.47
CA ASP A 102 -27.05 -19.61 -5.96
C ASP A 102 -26.34 -20.41 -7.07
N ARG A 103 -27.11 -21.12 -7.90
CA ARG A 103 -26.59 -21.82 -9.08
C ARG A 103 -26.00 -20.89 -10.13
N ARG A 104 -26.62 -19.72 -10.37
CA ARG A 104 -26.10 -18.72 -11.31
C ARG A 104 -24.84 -18.07 -10.78
N GLU A 105 -24.78 -17.75 -9.49
CA GLU A 105 -23.60 -17.21 -8.83
C GLU A 105 -22.43 -18.21 -8.89
N ALA A 106 -22.66 -19.51 -8.64
CA ALA A 106 -21.64 -20.55 -8.85
C ALA A 106 -21.14 -20.63 -10.30
N ASN A 107 -22.06 -20.67 -11.28
CA ASN A 107 -21.70 -20.70 -12.71
C ASN A 107 -21.02 -19.39 -13.20
N LEU A 108 -21.21 -18.27 -12.49
CA LEU A 108 -20.50 -17.02 -12.74
C LEU A 108 -19.11 -17.06 -12.10
N ALA A 109 -18.97 -17.52 -10.86
CA ALA A 109 -17.69 -17.65 -10.17
C ALA A 109 -16.73 -18.59 -10.90
N ASP A 110 -17.20 -19.75 -11.41
CA ASP A 110 -16.39 -20.66 -12.22
C ASP A 110 -15.90 -19.97 -13.51
N ARG A 111 -16.78 -19.20 -14.17
CA ARG A 111 -16.44 -18.43 -15.38
C ARG A 111 -15.50 -17.27 -15.11
N GLU A 112 -15.63 -16.59 -13.98
CA GLU A 112 -14.71 -15.55 -13.52
C GLU A 112 -13.33 -16.15 -13.20
N GLY A 113 -13.29 -17.37 -12.65
CA GLY A 113 -12.05 -18.14 -12.49
C GLY A 113 -11.37 -18.48 -13.82
N ASP A 114 -12.10 -19.06 -14.78
CA ASP A 114 -11.61 -19.34 -16.14
C ASP A 114 -11.11 -18.08 -16.86
N LEU A 115 -11.84 -16.97 -16.73
CA LEU A 115 -11.47 -15.68 -17.31
C LEU A 115 -10.23 -15.10 -16.64
N ALA A 116 -10.14 -15.11 -15.31
CA ALA A 116 -8.99 -14.60 -14.57
C ALA A 116 -7.71 -15.43 -14.80
N ALA A 117 -7.82 -16.75 -14.96
CA ALA A 117 -6.71 -17.61 -15.37
C ALA A 117 -6.22 -17.24 -16.78
N ARG A 118 -7.14 -17.10 -17.73
CA ARG A 118 -6.83 -16.70 -19.12
C ARG A 118 -6.28 -15.27 -19.22
N GLU A 119 -6.78 -14.36 -18.40
CA GLU A 119 -6.26 -13.00 -18.25
C GLU A 119 -4.84 -13.02 -17.70
N SER A 120 -4.56 -13.78 -16.63
CA SER A 120 -3.22 -13.96 -16.06
C SER A 120 -2.21 -14.55 -17.06
N ASP A 121 -2.62 -15.50 -17.92
CA ASP A 121 -1.75 -16.06 -18.96
C ASP A 121 -1.45 -15.06 -20.09
N LEU A 122 -2.46 -14.27 -20.50
CA LEU A 122 -2.28 -13.18 -21.46
C LEU A 122 -1.38 -12.08 -20.87
N ASP A 123 -1.57 -11.71 -19.60
CA ASP A 123 -0.77 -10.74 -18.86
C ASP A 123 0.71 -11.15 -18.83
N GLN A 124 1.00 -12.43 -18.58
CA GLN A 124 2.36 -12.98 -18.60
C GLN A 124 2.97 -12.97 -20.01
N GLN A 125 2.20 -13.35 -21.04
CA GLN A 125 2.65 -13.34 -22.43
C GLN A 125 2.92 -11.92 -22.93
N GLU A 126 2.06 -10.97 -22.56
CA GLU A 126 2.24 -9.54 -22.81
C GLU A 126 3.50 -9.04 -22.09
N TYR A 127 3.66 -9.29 -20.79
CA TYR A 127 4.80 -8.86 -19.97
C TYR A 127 6.15 -9.28 -20.58
N VAL A 128 6.27 -10.55 -21.00
CA VAL A 128 7.46 -11.05 -21.71
C VAL A 128 7.66 -10.35 -23.06
N SER A 129 6.57 -10.06 -23.79
CA SER A 129 6.63 -9.34 -25.07
C SER A 129 7.09 -7.88 -24.97
N ALA A 130 7.00 -7.24 -23.79
CA ALA A 130 7.59 -5.92 -23.52
C ALA A 130 9.13 -5.95 -23.40
N GLY A 131 9.76 -7.12 -23.52
CA GLY A 131 11.19 -7.28 -23.27
C GLY A 131 11.50 -7.48 -21.79
N TYR A 132 10.53 -7.95 -20.99
CA TYR A 132 10.85 -8.69 -19.79
C TYR A 132 11.40 -10.06 -20.19
N GLU A 133 12.72 -10.19 -20.26
CA GLU A 133 13.36 -11.49 -20.27
C GLU A 133 13.54 -11.95 -18.81
N PRO A 134 12.92 -13.08 -18.39
CA PRO A 134 13.24 -13.69 -17.11
C PRO A 134 14.70 -14.13 -17.14
N LEU A 135 15.57 -13.39 -16.46
CA LEU A 135 16.91 -13.87 -16.15
C LEU A 135 16.75 -15.08 -15.22
N ASP A 136 17.43 -16.20 -15.50
CA ASP A 136 17.25 -17.44 -14.71
C ASP A 136 17.57 -17.27 -13.20
N ASP A 137 18.38 -16.26 -12.85
CA ASP A 137 18.68 -15.83 -11.47
C ASP A 137 17.50 -15.10 -10.76
N TRP A 138 16.54 -14.54 -11.52
CA TRP A 138 15.62 -13.49 -11.09
C TRP A 138 14.16 -13.72 -11.53
N GLU A 139 13.50 -14.66 -10.84
CA GLU A 139 12.05 -14.69 -10.70
C GLU A 139 11.58 -13.52 -9.80
N PRO A 140 10.71 -12.61 -10.28
CA PRO A 140 10.23 -11.47 -9.50
C PRO A 140 8.99 -11.89 -8.69
N GLU A 141 9.14 -12.01 -7.37
CA GLU A 141 7.94 -12.08 -6.52
C GLU A 141 7.09 -10.81 -6.70
N PRO A 142 5.74 -10.92 -6.70
CA PRO A 142 4.86 -9.77 -6.83
C PRO A 142 5.15 -8.78 -5.71
N ILE A 143 5.59 -7.58 -6.10
CA ILE A 143 5.89 -6.50 -5.16
C ILE A 143 4.55 -5.90 -4.74
N GLU A 144 4.08 -6.25 -3.54
CA GLU A 144 2.98 -5.54 -2.86
C GLU A 144 3.45 -4.12 -2.46
N GLU A 145 3.61 -3.27 -3.46
CA GLU A 145 4.01 -1.89 -3.29
C GLU A 145 2.82 -1.07 -2.83
N THR A 146 2.96 -0.39 -1.68
CA THR A 146 1.91 0.49 -1.16
C THR A 146 1.64 1.65 -2.09
N GLN A 147 0.55 1.56 -2.87
CA GLN A 147 0.05 2.58 -3.79
C GLN A 147 -0.53 3.83 -3.10
N GLU A 148 -0.16 4.11 -1.85
CA GLU A 148 -0.56 5.35 -1.19
C GLU A 148 0.32 6.53 -1.64
N PRO A 149 -0.25 7.71 -1.92
CA PRO A 149 0.54 8.87 -2.29
C PRO A 149 1.26 9.45 -1.08
N VAL A 150 2.57 9.62 -1.19
CA VAL A 150 3.46 10.13 -0.13
C VAL A 150 3.87 11.59 -0.35
N ALA A 151 3.59 12.14 -1.52
CA ALA A 151 3.73 13.56 -1.82
C ALA A 151 2.68 13.98 -2.87
N ASP A 152 2.70 15.27 -3.21
CA ASP A 152 1.87 15.87 -4.25
C ASP A 152 2.72 16.83 -5.11
N TYR A 153 2.11 17.55 -6.06
CA TYR A 153 2.83 18.44 -6.96
C TYR A 153 3.56 19.61 -6.26
N GLU A 154 3.30 19.90 -4.98
CA GLU A 154 4.03 20.94 -4.21
C GLU A 154 5.53 20.58 -4.15
N THR A 155 5.87 19.29 -4.02
CA THR A 155 7.24 18.77 -4.09
C THR A 155 7.90 19.02 -5.46
N PHE A 156 7.19 18.80 -6.57
CA PHE A 156 7.74 19.14 -7.90
C PHE A 156 8.00 20.64 -8.04
N TYR A 157 7.10 21.47 -7.50
CA TYR A 157 7.24 22.92 -7.59
C TYR A 157 8.45 23.42 -6.79
N GLU A 158 8.68 22.89 -5.59
CA GLU A 158 9.83 23.23 -4.74
C GLU A 158 11.16 22.70 -5.28
N ASP A 159 11.28 21.39 -5.54
CA ASP A 159 12.56 20.75 -5.89
C ASP A 159 13.07 21.14 -7.29
N LEU A 160 12.20 21.53 -8.23
CA LEU A 160 12.57 21.85 -9.61
C LEU A 160 12.85 23.35 -9.83
N GLN A 161 12.28 24.23 -9.00
CA GLN A 161 12.46 25.70 -9.10
C GLN A 161 13.94 26.17 -9.12
N PRO A 162 14.93 25.52 -8.46
CA PRO A 162 16.34 25.91 -8.57
C PRO A 162 16.97 25.67 -9.94
N TYR A 163 16.36 24.86 -10.81
CA TYR A 163 16.97 24.34 -12.05
C TYR A 163 16.21 24.74 -13.33
N GLY A 164 15.16 25.53 -13.22
CA GLY A 164 14.31 25.96 -14.33
C GLY A 164 13.17 26.88 -13.87
N SER A 165 12.27 27.18 -14.80
CA SER A 165 11.16 28.13 -14.60
C SER A 165 9.80 27.50 -14.84
N TRP A 166 8.82 27.86 -14.01
CA TRP A 166 7.43 27.46 -14.18
C TRP A 166 6.64 28.52 -14.96
N TYR A 167 5.82 28.05 -15.90
CA TYR A 167 4.95 28.87 -16.73
C TYR A 167 3.52 28.33 -16.73
N GLU A 168 2.53 29.21 -16.90
CA GLU A 168 1.13 28.81 -17.04
C GLU A 168 0.71 28.78 -18.52
N THR A 169 0.06 27.70 -18.95
CA THR A 169 -0.45 27.51 -20.32
C THR A 169 -1.95 27.17 -20.29
N PRO A 170 -2.78 27.66 -21.24
CA PRO A 170 -4.19 27.29 -21.29
C PRO A 170 -4.45 25.80 -21.60
N GLU A 171 -3.57 25.15 -22.37
CA GLU A 171 -3.77 23.77 -22.82
C GLU A 171 -3.29 22.72 -21.81
N TYR A 172 -2.15 22.95 -21.15
CA TYR A 172 -1.54 21.98 -20.23
C TYR A 172 -1.63 22.39 -18.75
N GLY A 173 -1.93 23.65 -18.44
CA GLY A 173 -1.80 24.22 -17.10
C GLY A 173 -0.36 24.60 -16.80
N TYR A 174 0.13 24.31 -15.60
CA TYR A 174 1.51 24.59 -15.19
C TYR A 174 2.52 23.67 -15.87
N VAL A 175 3.47 24.27 -16.61
CA VAL A 175 4.56 23.59 -17.29
C VAL A 175 5.91 24.08 -16.78
N TYR A 176 6.91 23.21 -16.79
CA TYR A 176 8.28 23.51 -16.34
C TYR A 176 9.24 23.53 -17.53
N GLN A 177 10.10 24.53 -17.59
CA GLN A 177 11.18 24.62 -18.56
C GLN A 177 12.53 24.63 -17.84
N PRO A 178 13.37 23.59 -18.00
CA PRO A 178 14.74 23.60 -17.46
C PRO A 178 15.57 24.77 -17.98
N THR A 179 16.41 25.36 -17.13
CA THR A 179 17.29 26.48 -17.51
C THR A 179 18.22 26.13 -18.67
N VAL A 180 18.62 24.85 -18.79
CA VAL A 180 19.46 24.35 -19.89
C VAL A 180 18.81 24.55 -21.28
N VAL A 181 17.48 24.55 -21.40
CA VAL A 181 16.78 24.82 -22.68
C VAL A 181 17.06 26.24 -23.19
N ALA A 182 17.26 27.20 -22.29
CA ALA A 182 17.62 28.59 -22.64
C ALA A 182 19.13 28.81 -22.84
N GLN A 183 19.97 27.84 -22.46
CA GLN A 183 21.43 27.90 -22.58
C GLN A 183 21.95 27.10 -23.78
N ASP A 184 21.26 26.02 -24.15
CA ASP A 184 21.66 25.05 -25.16
C ASP A 184 20.43 24.68 -26.02
N ALA A 185 20.31 25.34 -27.17
CA ALA A 185 19.24 25.06 -28.14
C ALA A 185 19.35 23.67 -28.80
N SER A 186 20.46 22.94 -28.60
CA SER A 186 20.61 21.54 -29.01
C SER A 186 20.19 20.55 -27.91
N TRP A 187 19.88 21.02 -26.70
CA TRP A 187 19.40 20.18 -25.61
C TRP A 187 18.04 19.55 -25.91
N ARG A 188 17.90 18.28 -25.53
CA ARG A 188 16.69 17.48 -25.74
C ARG A 188 16.48 16.55 -24.54
N PRO A 189 15.23 16.24 -24.17
CA PRO A 189 14.94 15.21 -23.18
C PRO A 189 15.62 13.89 -23.52
N TYR A 190 16.04 13.15 -22.49
CA TYR A 190 16.73 11.86 -22.64
C TYR A 190 18.02 11.93 -23.49
N THR A 191 18.89 12.92 -23.23
CA THR A 191 20.24 12.99 -23.86
C THR A 191 21.40 13.06 -22.86
N ARG A 192 21.26 13.82 -21.77
CA ARG A 192 22.28 13.95 -20.70
C ARG A 192 22.08 12.86 -19.64
N GLY A 193 22.59 11.68 -19.96
CA GLY A 193 22.46 10.45 -19.19
C GLY A 193 22.77 9.22 -20.03
N ARG A 194 22.21 8.08 -19.65
CA ARG A 194 22.37 6.78 -20.33
C ARG A 194 21.17 5.86 -20.10
N TRP A 195 20.96 4.91 -21.00
CA TRP A 195 19.95 3.86 -20.85
C TRP A 195 20.49 2.69 -20.01
N ALA A 196 19.71 2.23 -19.04
CA ALA A 196 19.96 1.01 -18.29
C ALA A 196 18.85 -0.01 -18.59
N CYS A 197 19.22 -1.24 -18.96
CA CYS A 197 18.27 -2.34 -19.05
C CYS A 197 17.97 -2.85 -17.63
N THR A 198 16.68 -3.04 -17.31
CA THR A 198 16.23 -3.45 -15.97
C THR A 198 15.10 -4.46 -16.03
N ASN A 199 14.75 -5.05 -14.89
CA ASN A 199 13.58 -5.92 -14.74
C ASN A 199 12.21 -5.21 -14.90
N LEU A 200 12.16 -3.90 -15.22
CA LEU A 200 10.97 -3.21 -15.72
C LEU A 200 11.24 -2.55 -17.10
N GLY A 201 12.16 -3.12 -17.89
CA GLY A 201 12.55 -2.59 -19.20
C GLY A 201 13.60 -1.48 -19.11
N TRP A 202 13.55 -0.53 -20.04
CA TRP A 202 14.56 0.52 -20.21
C TRP A 202 14.34 1.69 -19.23
N ASN A 203 15.19 1.76 -18.20
CA ASN A 203 15.23 2.87 -17.26
C ASN A 203 16.17 3.98 -17.75
N TRP A 204 15.72 5.24 -17.71
CA TRP A 204 16.59 6.39 -17.96
C TRP A 204 17.43 6.72 -16.73
N CYS A 205 18.76 6.77 -16.87
CA CYS A 205 19.68 7.20 -15.82
C CYS A 205 20.23 8.58 -16.19
N SER A 206 19.62 9.64 -15.67
CA SER A 206 20.00 11.03 -15.97
C SER A 206 21.18 11.52 -15.12
N ASP A 207 22.01 12.36 -15.73
CA ASP A 207 23.04 13.15 -15.04
C ASP A 207 22.50 14.52 -14.55
N GLU A 208 21.21 14.84 -14.79
CA GLU A 208 20.62 16.18 -14.60
C GLU A 208 19.80 16.28 -13.28
N PRO A 209 19.86 17.41 -12.55
CA PRO A 209 19.31 17.54 -11.18
C PRO A 209 17.79 17.38 -11.06
N PHE A 210 17.06 17.59 -12.16
CA PHE A 210 15.61 17.41 -12.27
C PHE A 210 15.21 16.01 -12.79
N GLY A 211 16.20 15.15 -13.06
CA GLY A 211 16.01 13.92 -13.82
C GLY A 211 15.07 12.91 -13.16
N TRP A 212 15.21 12.73 -11.84
CA TRP A 212 14.35 11.85 -11.03
C TRP A 212 12.84 12.13 -11.20
N ALA A 213 12.46 13.39 -11.48
CA ALA A 213 11.08 13.77 -11.73
C ALA A 213 10.75 13.79 -13.23
N CYS A 214 11.49 14.56 -14.02
CA CYS A 214 11.05 14.95 -15.35
C CYS A 214 11.14 13.85 -16.41
N PHE A 215 11.91 12.79 -16.18
CA PHE A 215 12.01 11.65 -17.09
C PHE A 215 11.14 10.44 -16.68
N HIS A 216 10.48 10.50 -15.51
CA HIS A 216 9.78 9.36 -14.93
C HIS A 216 8.29 9.56 -14.66
N TYR A 217 7.81 10.79 -14.46
CA TYR A 217 6.39 11.04 -14.15
C TYR A 217 5.61 11.72 -15.27
N GLY A 218 6.11 12.86 -15.73
CA GLY A 218 5.42 13.73 -16.67
C GLY A 218 5.74 13.40 -18.12
N ARG A 219 5.48 14.36 -19.00
CA ARG A 219 5.63 14.26 -20.46
C ARG A 219 6.27 15.51 -21.02
N TRP A 220 6.80 15.44 -22.23
CA TRP A 220 7.49 16.58 -22.85
C TRP A 220 6.80 17.02 -24.13
N CYS A 221 6.60 18.34 -24.28
CA CYS A 221 6.21 18.97 -25.52
C CYS A 221 7.35 19.85 -26.04
N LEU A 222 7.55 19.86 -27.36
CA LEU A 222 8.47 20.78 -28.04
C LEU A 222 7.66 21.97 -28.54
N ILE A 223 7.92 23.15 -28.00
CA ILE A 223 7.16 24.37 -28.30
C ILE A 223 7.95 25.24 -29.28
N GLU A 224 7.30 25.60 -30.38
CA GLU A 224 7.89 26.40 -31.45
C GLU A 224 8.35 27.76 -30.92
N GLY A 225 9.62 28.11 -31.18
CA GLY A 225 10.23 29.35 -30.67
C GLY A 225 10.53 29.38 -29.16
N ARG A 226 10.23 28.31 -28.39
CA ARG A 226 10.55 28.23 -26.95
C ARG A 226 11.39 27.02 -26.56
N GLY A 227 11.46 25.98 -27.40
CA GLY A 227 12.14 24.73 -27.08
C GLY A 227 11.28 23.80 -26.22
N TRP A 228 11.93 22.87 -25.52
CA TRP A 228 11.23 21.84 -24.73
C TRP A 228 10.62 22.39 -23.43
N ALA A 229 9.44 21.88 -23.10
CA ALA A 229 8.77 22.08 -21.82
C ALA A 229 8.19 20.75 -21.29
N TRP A 230 8.13 20.63 -19.97
CA TRP A 230 7.64 19.45 -19.24
C TRP A 230 6.26 19.71 -18.64
N VAL A 231 5.35 18.76 -18.81
CA VAL A 231 4.01 18.74 -18.21
C VAL A 231 4.00 17.71 -17.08
N PRO A 232 3.71 18.09 -15.83
CA PRO A 232 3.70 17.16 -14.69
C PRO A 232 2.67 16.04 -14.82
N GLY A 233 3.08 14.83 -14.43
CA GLY A 233 2.22 13.65 -14.24
C GLY A 233 2.38 13.07 -12.84
N ASP A 234 1.54 12.12 -12.47
CA ASP A 234 1.45 11.52 -11.14
C ASP A 234 1.61 9.98 -11.16
N GLU A 235 2.17 9.45 -12.24
CA GLU A 235 2.37 8.03 -12.52
C GLU A 235 3.82 7.76 -12.94
N TRP A 236 4.55 6.99 -12.13
CA TRP A 236 5.98 6.70 -12.34
C TRP A 236 6.21 5.54 -13.30
N ALA A 237 7.16 5.70 -14.23
CA ALA A 237 7.70 4.61 -15.04
C ALA A 237 9.23 4.72 -15.19
N PRO A 238 9.93 3.62 -15.52
CA PRO A 238 11.37 3.63 -15.81
C PRO A 238 11.74 4.59 -16.96
N SER A 239 10.86 4.74 -17.95
CA SER A 239 10.88 5.84 -18.92
C SER A 239 9.55 6.00 -19.67
N TRP A 240 9.27 7.22 -20.14
CA TRP A 240 8.11 7.52 -20.99
C TRP A 240 8.57 7.98 -22.37
N VAL A 241 8.95 7.01 -23.21
CA VAL A 241 9.46 7.24 -24.58
C VAL A 241 8.78 6.34 -25.61
N CYS A 242 8.68 6.87 -26.82
CA CYS A 242 8.38 6.14 -28.04
C CYS A 242 9.70 5.65 -28.67
N TRP A 243 9.83 4.35 -28.94
CA TRP A 243 11.07 3.72 -29.42
C TRP A 243 11.04 3.37 -30.91
N ARG A 244 12.20 3.52 -31.57
CA ARG A 244 12.46 3.01 -32.92
C ARG A 244 13.78 2.23 -33.00
N GLU A 245 13.78 1.17 -33.80
CA GLU A 245 14.92 0.27 -34.04
C GLU A 245 15.06 0.02 -35.56
N GLY A 246 16.28 0.03 -36.10
CA GLY A 246 16.54 -0.41 -37.47
C GLY A 246 18.00 -0.31 -37.90
N GLY A 247 18.50 -1.36 -38.57
CA GLY A 247 19.92 -1.46 -38.92
C GLY A 247 20.80 -1.49 -37.67
N ASP A 248 21.83 -0.65 -37.64
CA ASP A 248 22.71 -0.40 -36.49
C ASP A 248 22.30 0.84 -35.67
N HIS A 249 21.08 1.36 -35.86
CA HIS A 249 20.57 2.56 -35.21
C HIS A 249 19.37 2.27 -34.28
N VAL A 250 19.38 2.94 -33.12
CA VAL A 250 18.23 3.04 -32.21
C VAL A 250 17.88 4.51 -32.04
N GLY A 251 16.60 4.82 -31.92
CA GLY A 251 16.15 6.15 -31.53
C GLY A 251 14.95 6.15 -30.59
N TRP A 252 14.77 7.25 -29.88
CA TRP A 252 13.66 7.48 -28.96
C TRP A 252 13.13 8.91 -29.08
N ALA A 253 11.84 9.10 -28.86
CA ALA A 253 11.21 10.40 -28.65
C ALA A 253 10.48 10.39 -27.30
N PRO A 254 10.49 11.48 -26.52
CA PRO A 254 9.67 11.55 -25.30
C PRO A 254 8.18 11.48 -25.66
N LEU A 255 7.38 10.79 -24.85
CA LEU A 255 5.93 10.80 -25.05
C LEU A 255 5.33 12.19 -24.77
N PRO A 256 4.36 12.64 -25.58
CA PRO A 256 3.76 13.96 -25.45
C PRO A 256 2.65 14.02 -24.38
N PRO A 257 2.27 15.23 -23.92
CA PRO A 257 1.40 15.40 -22.75
C PRO A 257 0.03 14.77 -22.84
N GLU A 258 -0.54 14.60 -24.04
CA GLU A 258 -1.86 14.03 -24.21
C GLU A 258 -1.90 12.54 -23.83
N THR A 259 -0.75 11.86 -23.76
CA THR A 259 -0.66 10.50 -23.20
C THR A 259 -0.96 10.42 -21.70
N LEU A 260 -1.08 11.56 -20.99
CA LEU A 260 -1.60 11.63 -19.62
C LEU A 260 -3.15 11.54 -19.55
N CYS A 261 -3.85 11.41 -20.68
CA CYS A 261 -5.32 11.24 -20.70
C CYS A 261 -5.79 9.92 -20.07
N TYR A 262 -4.92 8.91 -19.97
CA TYR A 262 -5.16 7.67 -19.26
C TYR A 262 -4.05 7.42 -18.25
N ARG A 263 -4.46 7.21 -17.00
CA ARG A 263 -3.67 6.52 -15.99
C ARG A 263 -3.81 5.00 -16.17
N ASN A 264 -2.86 4.21 -15.68
CA ASN A 264 -2.89 2.75 -15.69
C ASN A 264 -3.01 2.12 -17.10
N ARG A 265 -2.51 2.78 -18.16
CA ARG A 265 -2.61 2.30 -19.56
C ARG A 265 -1.25 2.21 -20.25
N GLY A 266 -1.01 1.07 -20.89
CA GLY A 266 0.14 0.84 -21.77
C GLY A 266 0.06 1.56 -23.13
N TRP A 267 1.22 1.80 -23.73
CA TRP A 267 1.39 2.44 -25.03
C TRP A 267 2.22 1.55 -25.96
N ASN A 268 1.58 1.05 -27.01
CA ASN A 268 2.23 0.23 -28.05
C ASN A 268 2.67 1.09 -29.25
N LYS A 269 3.08 0.42 -30.33
CA LYS A 269 3.59 1.02 -31.58
C LYS A 269 2.70 2.08 -32.23
N SER A 270 1.39 2.11 -31.95
CA SER A 270 0.48 3.13 -32.50
C SER A 270 0.74 4.55 -31.98
N VAL A 271 1.39 4.68 -30.81
CA VAL A 271 1.55 5.95 -30.08
C VAL A 271 2.23 7.06 -30.90
N GLU A 272 3.10 6.71 -31.84
CA GLU A 272 3.76 7.67 -32.74
C GLU A 272 2.76 8.36 -33.69
N ALA A 273 1.85 7.58 -34.27
CA ALA A 273 0.83 8.05 -35.21
C ALA A 273 -0.40 8.62 -34.50
N ASP A 274 -0.79 8.05 -33.36
CA ASP A 274 -1.93 8.49 -32.56
C ASP A 274 -1.75 9.92 -32.02
N PHE A 275 -0.53 10.25 -31.58
CA PHE A 275 -0.19 11.51 -30.93
C PHE A 275 0.68 12.46 -31.79
N GLY A 276 0.91 12.10 -33.06
CA GLY A 276 1.62 12.93 -34.03
C GLY A 276 3.06 13.25 -33.62
N ILE A 277 3.83 12.25 -33.20
CA ILE A 277 5.23 12.46 -32.77
C ILE A 277 6.10 12.74 -34.00
N SER A 278 6.67 13.95 -34.08
CA SER A 278 7.46 14.40 -35.24
C SER A 278 8.82 13.71 -35.33
N TRP A 279 9.36 13.59 -36.55
CA TRP A 279 10.75 13.19 -36.80
C TRP A 279 11.76 14.07 -36.03
N SER A 280 11.44 15.35 -35.82
CA SER A 280 12.25 16.31 -35.05
C SER A 280 12.22 16.07 -33.53
N MET A 281 11.28 15.25 -33.02
CA MET A 281 11.19 14.86 -31.60
C MET A 281 12.06 13.64 -31.26
N PHE A 282 12.53 12.87 -32.26
CA PHE A 282 13.42 11.74 -32.03
C PHE A 282 14.88 12.14 -31.75
N THR A 283 15.58 11.35 -30.97
CA THR A 283 17.03 11.35 -30.79
C THR A 283 17.52 9.98 -31.24
N PHE A 284 18.53 9.91 -32.12
CA PHE A 284 19.12 8.65 -32.60
C PHE A 284 20.57 8.48 -32.13
N VAL A 285 20.99 7.22 -31.96
CA VAL A 285 22.38 6.79 -31.70
C VAL A 285 22.65 5.46 -32.43
N HIS A 286 23.92 5.12 -32.64
CA HIS A 286 24.30 3.76 -33.02
C HIS A 286 24.07 2.80 -31.84
N CYS A 287 23.55 1.59 -32.08
CA CYS A 287 23.23 0.57 -31.07
C CYS A 287 24.37 0.33 -30.06
N ARG A 288 25.63 0.39 -30.53
CA ARG A 288 26.83 0.15 -29.72
C ARG A 288 27.05 1.15 -28.57
N HIS A 289 26.46 2.35 -28.66
CA HIS A 289 26.66 3.45 -27.71
C HIS A 289 25.46 3.66 -26.77
N MET A 290 24.42 2.85 -26.86
CA MET A 290 23.17 3.05 -26.10
C MET A 290 23.35 2.96 -24.57
N ALA A 291 24.44 2.33 -24.08
CA ALA A 291 24.83 2.26 -22.67
C ALA A 291 25.79 3.39 -22.22
N ASP A 292 26.45 4.06 -23.16
CA ASP A 292 27.47 5.09 -22.89
C ASP A 292 26.80 6.41 -22.47
N PRO A 293 27.53 7.40 -21.92
CA PRO A 293 27.01 8.75 -21.69
C PRO A 293 26.58 9.40 -23.03
N LEU A 294 25.28 9.44 -23.30
CA LEU A 294 24.72 9.55 -24.64
C LEU A 294 24.94 10.90 -25.32
N TRP A 295 25.13 11.96 -24.55
CA TRP A 295 25.36 13.31 -25.05
C TRP A 295 26.57 13.46 -26.00
N LYS A 296 27.51 12.48 -25.98
CA LYS A 296 28.65 12.40 -26.91
C LYS A 296 28.37 11.63 -28.21
N HIS A 297 27.24 10.92 -28.26
CA HIS A 297 26.91 9.91 -29.28
C HIS A 297 25.55 10.15 -29.96
N CYS A 298 24.78 11.14 -29.51
CA CYS A 298 23.58 11.63 -30.20
C CYS A 298 23.90 12.10 -31.62
N LEU A 299 23.17 11.56 -32.59
CA LEU A 299 23.27 11.92 -34.01
C LEU A 299 22.53 13.25 -34.30
N PRO A 300 22.89 13.98 -35.37
CA PRO A 300 22.29 15.29 -35.65
C PRO A 300 20.79 15.22 -35.96
N VAL A 301 20.01 16.13 -35.37
CA VAL A 301 18.53 16.18 -35.50
C VAL A 301 18.07 16.36 -36.95
N ALA A 302 18.89 16.96 -37.81
CA ALA A 302 18.61 17.07 -39.25
C ALA A 302 18.52 15.70 -39.94
N ASP A 303 19.38 14.76 -39.53
CA ASP A 303 19.49 13.43 -40.13
C ASP A 303 18.36 12.48 -39.67
N ASN A 304 17.56 12.87 -38.67
CA ASN A 304 16.34 12.16 -38.29
C ASN A 304 15.39 11.93 -39.48
N ARG A 305 15.38 12.83 -40.48
CA ARG A 305 14.61 12.67 -41.73
C ARG A 305 15.07 11.47 -42.55
N ILE A 306 16.33 11.03 -42.37
CA ILE A 306 16.93 9.84 -42.99
C ILE A 306 16.72 8.61 -42.10
N TYR A 307 16.82 8.75 -40.78
CA TYR A 307 16.71 7.63 -39.84
C TYR A 307 15.28 7.17 -39.57
N VAL A 308 14.30 8.08 -39.46
CA VAL A 308 12.90 7.70 -39.19
C VAL A 308 12.36 6.77 -40.28
N PRO A 309 12.46 7.06 -41.61
CA PRO A 309 11.99 6.14 -42.64
C PRO A 309 12.76 4.81 -42.73
N LYS A 310 13.98 4.73 -42.19
CA LYS A 310 14.83 3.53 -42.19
C LYS A 310 14.68 2.66 -40.93
N THR A 311 13.93 3.12 -39.94
CA THR A 311 13.70 2.43 -38.67
C THR A 311 12.23 2.07 -38.51
N THR A 312 11.94 1.16 -37.58
CA THR A 312 10.58 0.69 -37.28
C THR A 312 10.22 1.02 -35.83
N ASN A 313 8.95 1.32 -35.55
CA ASN A 313 8.50 1.55 -34.19
C ASN A 313 8.47 0.24 -33.39
N VAL A 314 9.13 0.24 -32.23
CA VAL A 314 9.24 -0.91 -31.30
C VAL A 314 8.75 -0.57 -29.89
N THR A 315 7.93 0.47 -29.75
CA THR A 315 7.36 0.87 -28.46
C THR A 315 6.43 -0.22 -27.93
N ASN A 316 6.70 -0.70 -26.71
CA ASN A 316 5.79 -1.54 -25.95
C ASN A 316 5.90 -1.19 -24.45
N ILE A 317 5.22 -0.12 -24.04
CA ILE A 317 5.04 0.21 -22.61
C ILE A 317 3.78 -0.52 -22.14
N GLN A 318 3.87 -1.28 -21.05
CA GLN A 318 2.74 -2.05 -20.51
C GLN A 318 2.53 -1.76 -19.03
N TYR A 319 1.30 -1.97 -18.57
CA TYR A 319 0.90 -1.91 -17.17
C TYR A 319 0.59 -3.33 -16.70
N HIS A 320 1.37 -3.86 -15.76
CA HIS A 320 1.25 -5.24 -15.27
C HIS A 320 1.33 -5.23 -13.74
N ARG A 321 0.34 -5.84 -13.07
CA ARG A 321 0.29 -5.96 -11.59
C ARG A 321 0.66 -4.66 -10.86
N ASN A 322 0.04 -3.55 -11.25
CA ASN A 322 0.27 -2.21 -10.68
C ASN A 322 1.68 -1.61 -10.87
N GLN A 323 2.49 -2.17 -11.77
CA GLN A 323 3.80 -1.64 -12.18
C GLN A 323 3.83 -1.37 -13.69
N ILE A 324 4.76 -0.52 -14.13
CA ILE A 324 4.90 -0.11 -15.54
C ILE A 324 6.22 -0.65 -16.09
N VAL A 325 6.12 -1.44 -17.15
CA VAL A 325 7.26 -1.96 -17.92
C VAL A 325 7.50 -1.03 -19.10
N SER A 326 8.63 -0.33 -19.10
CA SER A 326 9.05 0.53 -20.22
C SER A 326 9.83 -0.29 -21.25
N GLY A 327 9.13 -1.12 -22.02
CA GLY A 327 9.74 -1.92 -23.09
C GLY A 327 10.30 -1.09 -24.24
N GLY A 328 10.97 -1.75 -25.20
CA GLY A 328 11.64 -1.08 -26.31
C GLY A 328 12.46 -2.02 -27.20
N PRO A 329 13.61 -1.59 -27.75
CA PRO A 329 14.52 -2.44 -28.51
C PRO A 329 14.94 -3.67 -27.69
N ARG A 330 14.96 -4.84 -28.34
CA ARG A 330 15.26 -6.11 -27.64
C ARG A 330 16.72 -6.20 -27.21
N TRP A 331 16.90 -6.57 -25.95
CA TRP A 331 18.19 -6.74 -25.29
C TRP A 331 19.16 -7.62 -26.09
N GLU A 332 18.78 -8.85 -26.41
CA GLU A 332 19.62 -9.82 -27.13
C GLU A 332 20.21 -9.27 -28.43
N LYS A 333 19.42 -8.46 -29.16
CA LYS A 333 19.84 -7.88 -30.44
C LYS A 333 20.95 -6.86 -30.23
N LEU A 334 20.79 -5.98 -29.24
CA LEU A 334 21.76 -4.94 -28.92
C LEU A 334 23.07 -5.53 -28.41
N GLN A 335 23.01 -6.58 -27.60
CA GLN A 335 24.19 -7.28 -27.10
C GLN A 335 25.10 -7.78 -28.25
N ARG A 336 24.52 -8.22 -29.38
CA ARG A 336 25.26 -8.64 -30.59
C ARG A 336 26.07 -7.50 -31.23
N PHE A 337 25.64 -6.25 -31.10
CA PHE A 337 26.36 -5.07 -31.62
C PHE A 337 27.44 -4.52 -30.66
N VAL A 338 27.36 -4.85 -29.37
CA VAL A 338 28.28 -4.35 -28.33
C VAL A 338 29.47 -5.29 -28.11
N GLY A 339 29.32 -6.59 -28.40
CA GLY A 339 30.40 -7.58 -28.33
C GLY A 339 30.92 -7.89 -26.92
N LYS A 340 30.20 -7.44 -25.88
CA LYS A 340 30.46 -7.70 -24.46
C LYS A 340 29.15 -8.07 -23.76
N PRO A 341 29.17 -8.85 -22.68
CA PRO A 341 28.02 -8.97 -21.79
C PRO A 341 27.76 -7.61 -21.13
N TRP A 342 26.71 -6.93 -21.59
CA TRP A 342 26.19 -5.71 -20.99
C TRP A 342 25.46 -6.11 -19.69
N PRO A 343 25.54 -5.34 -18.60
CA PRO A 343 24.75 -5.62 -17.38
C PRO A 343 23.27 -5.25 -17.53
N VAL A 344 22.38 -6.17 -17.12
CA VAL A 344 20.99 -5.88 -16.74
C VAL A 344 20.92 -5.65 -15.23
N TYR A 345 20.09 -4.71 -14.78
CA TYR A 345 20.00 -4.31 -13.38
C TYR A 345 18.66 -4.67 -12.73
N GLN A 346 18.69 -5.12 -11.49
CA GLN A 346 17.49 -5.19 -10.65
C GLN A 346 17.13 -3.78 -10.18
N LEU A 347 15.99 -3.26 -10.62
CA LEU A 347 15.45 -1.98 -10.18
C LEU A 347 14.99 -2.09 -8.71
N GLN A 348 15.35 -1.10 -7.90
CA GLN A 348 15.01 -1.01 -6.48
C GLN A 348 14.34 0.35 -6.23
N ILE A 349 13.03 0.32 -6.02
CA ILE A 349 12.23 1.53 -5.89
C ILE A 349 12.23 2.02 -4.44
N ASP A 350 12.75 3.23 -4.23
CA ASP A 350 12.59 3.95 -2.97
C ASP A 350 11.45 4.96 -3.06
N ARG A 351 10.43 4.78 -2.20
CA ARG A 351 9.30 5.70 -2.08
C ARG A 351 9.52 6.84 -1.08
N LEU A 352 10.52 6.78 -0.19
CA LEU A 352 10.66 7.73 0.93
C LEU A 352 12.08 8.19 1.28
N LYS A 353 13.10 7.32 1.28
CA LYS A 353 14.37 7.59 1.96
C LYS A 353 15.16 8.76 1.35
N ALA A 354 15.03 8.99 0.04
CA ALA A 354 15.66 10.11 -0.64
C ALA A 354 14.96 11.47 -0.49
N PHE A 355 13.80 11.58 0.17
CA PHE A 355 13.22 12.91 0.52
C PHE A 355 14.19 13.76 1.36
N ASN A 356 14.97 13.11 2.25
CA ASN A 356 15.96 13.76 3.10
C ASN A 356 17.27 14.11 2.37
N GLN A 357 17.38 13.81 1.07
CA GLN A 357 18.54 14.05 0.22
C GLN A 357 18.25 15.21 -0.73
N LYS A 358 19.30 15.88 -1.22
CA LYS A 358 19.15 16.97 -2.21
C LYS A 358 18.60 16.41 -3.51
N ALA A 359 17.85 17.20 -4.29
CA ALA A 359 17.29 16.76 -5.58
C ALA A 359 18.30 16.08 -6.52
N GLN A 360 19.55 16.56 -6.56
CA GLN A 360 20.67 15.96 -7.30
C GLN A 360 21.02 14.51 -6.87
N GLU A 361 20.90 14.23 -5.57
CA GLU A 361 21.24 12.95 -4.94
C GLU A 361 20.11 11.91 -5.13
N ARG A 362 18.91 12.34 -5.58
CA ARG A 362 17.73 11.48 -5.82
C ARG A 362 17.70 10.81 -7.21
N ASN A 363 18.64 11.11 -8.10
CA ASN A 363 18.79 10.43 -9.38
C ASN A 363 19.16 8.94 -9.20
N ALA A 364 19.05 8.15 -10.27
CA ALA A 364 19.27 6.70 -10.21
C ALA A 364 20.71 6.32 -9.79
N VAL A 365 20.86 5.55 -8.70
CA VAL A 365 22.15 5.14 -8.12
C VAL A 365 22.44 3.66 -8.38
N PHE A 366 23.52 3.39 -9.11
CA PHE A 366 24.03 2.04 -9.37
C PHE A 366 24.64 1.42 -8.11
N ARG A 367 24.19 0.23 -7.73
CA ARG A 367 24.63 -0.56 -6.56
C ARG A 367 24.97 -2.00 -7.00
N GLY A 368 26.04 -2.16 -7.77
CA GLY A 368 26.43 -3.45 -8.34
C GLY A 368 25.42 -3.94 -9.38
N LYS A 369 24.77 -5.08 -9.14
CA LYS A 369 23.65 -5.57 -9.98
C LYS A 369 22.32 -4.82 -9.72
N GLN A 370 22.23 -3.96 -8.71
CA GLN A 370 21.00 -3.20 -8.40
C GLN A 370 21.06 -1.75 -8.91
N LEU A 371 19.90 -1.19 -9.24
CA LEU A 371 19.72 0.22 -9.61
C LEU A 371 18.65 0.83 -8.68
N ALA A 372 19.08 1.63 -7.71
CA ALA A 372 18.18 2.30 -6.79
C ALA A 372 17.60 3.57 -7.44
N VAL A 373 16.28 3.73 -7.45
CA VAL A 373 15.59 4.90 -8.01
C VAL A 373 14.65 5.50 -6.97
N PHE A 374 14.63 6.83 -6.84
CA PHE A 374 13.64 7.53 -6.04
C PHE A 374 12.36 7.72 -6.86
N ALA A 375 11.24 7.18 -6.37
CA ALA A 375 9.97 7.21 -7.07
C ALA A 375 8.77 7.40 -6.11
N PRO A 376 8.71 8.48 -5.30
CA PRO A 376 7.55 8.74 -4.44
C PRO A 376 6.24 8.75 -5.22
N ASN A 377 5.19 8.15 -4.67
CA ASN A 377 3.88 8.16 -5.32
C ASN A 377 3.22 9.54 -5.15
N PHE A 378 2.78 10.15 -6.27
CA PHE A 378 2.16 11.46 -6.35
C PHE A 378 0.65 11.43 -6.65
N ASN A 379 0.02 10.25 -6.73
CA ASN A 379 -1.40 10.07 -7.10
C ASN A 379 -2.35 10.67 -6.05
N THR A 380 -2.55 11.99 -6.05
CA THR A 380 -3.45 12.70 -5.13
C THR A 380 -4.61 13.36 -5.87
N LYS A 381 -5.79 13.31 -5.25
CA LYS A 381 -7.02 13.90 -5.80
C LYS A 381 -6.98 15.43 -5.88
N TRP A 382 -6.04 16.08 -5.20
CA TRP A 382 -5.95 17.54 -5.07
C TRP A 382 -4.85 18.19 -5.92
N ASN A 383 -4.00 17.42 -6.61
CA ASN A 383 -2.88 17.91 -7.43
C ASN A 383 -3.27 19.09 -8.36
N ALA A 384 -4.46 19.04 -8.98
CA ALA A 384 -4.92 20.05 -9.94
C ALA A 384 -5.20 21.44 -9.31
N ASN A 385 -5.34 21.55 -7.98
CA ASN A 385 -5.50 22.82 -7.27
C ASN A 385 -4.17 23.39 -6.72
N LEU A 386 -3.06 22.66 -6.85
CA LEU A 386 -1.74 23.14 -6.44
C LEU A 386 -1.17 24.09 -7.50
N LYS A 387 -0.35 25.05 -7.07
CA LYS A 387 0.26 26.07 -7.93
C LYS A 387 1.75 26.23 -7.60
N PRO A 388 2.63 26.46 -8.60
CA PRO A 388 4.03 26.80 -8.33
C PRO A 388 4.12 28.08 -7.47
N PRO A 389 5.00 28.13 -6.44
CA PRO A 389 5.15 29.31 -5.60
C PRO A 389 5.84 30.48 -6.34
N ARG A 390 6.49 30.21 -7.47
CA ARG A 390 7.06 31.22 -8.37
C ARG A 390 6.74 30.88 -9.83
N LEU A 391 5.86 31.66 -10.44
CA LEU A 391 5.58 31.63 -11.88
C LEU A 391 6.41 32.71 -12.58
N GLN A 392 7.08 32.33 -13.67
CA GLN A 392 7.90 33.23 -14.50
C GLN A 392 7.06 33.97 -15.56
N GLY A 393 5.87 33.45 -15.89
CA GLY A 393 4.91 34.10 -16.79
C GLY A 393 3.83 33.16 -17.30
N LYS A 394 2.96 33.68 -18.17
CA LYS A 394 1.91 32.92 -18.86
C LYS A 394 2.22 32.86 -20.37
N TRP A 395 1.89 31.74 -21.01
CA TRP A 395 2.00 31.55 -22.46
C TRP A 395 0.61 31.27 -23.03
N ASP A 396 -0.13 32.32 -23.41
CA ASP A 396 -1.52 32.19 -23.87
C ASP A 396 -1.64 31.47 -25.23
N ASN A 397 -0.70 31.72 -26.15
CA ASN A 397 -0.61 31.02 -27.42
C ASN A 397 0.64 30.12 -27.43
N VAL A 398 0.43 28.81 -27.36
CA VAL A 398 1.46 27.77 -27.45
C VAL A 398 1.22 26.98 -28.73
N LYS A 399 2.22 26.93 -29.62
CA LYS A 399 2.22 26.04 -30.80
C LYS A 399 3.21 24.90 -30.54
N VAL A 400 2.68 23.70 -30.40
CA VAL A 400 3.49 22.48 -30.18
C VAL A 400 3.87 21.87 -31.51
N GLU A 401 5.13 21.50 -31.67
CA GLU A 401 5.63 20.82 -32.85
C GLU A 401 5.12 19.37 -32.91
N ARG A 402 4.59 18.96 -34.08
CA ARG A 402 3.97 17.65 -34.33
C ARG A 402 4.26 17.18 -35.76
N ALA A 403 4.05 15.89 -36.01
CA ALA A 403 3.97 15.34 -37.36
C ALA A 403 2.79 15.94 -38.14
N GLU A 404 2.84 15.87 -39.47
CA GLU A 404 1.86 16.49 -40.40
C GLU A 404 0.41 16.02 -40.18
N ALA A 405 0.20 14.75 -39.81
CA ALA A 405 -1.11 14.21 -39.46
C ALA A 405 -1.68 14.76 -38.12
N GLY A 406 -0.84 15.39 -37.29
CA GLY A 406 -1.20 15.91 -35.98
C GLY A 406 -1.58 14.83 -34.94
N ILE A 407 -2.22 15.27 -33.86
CA ILE A 407 -2.84 14.41 -32.84
C ILE A 407 -4.25 14.07 -33.31
N LYS A 408 -4.66 12.79 -33.27
CA LYS A 408 -6.05 12.41 -33.54
C LYS A 408 -7.02 13.15 -32.59
N PRO A 409 -8.19 13.62 -33.05
CA PRO A 409 -9.14 14.36 -32.21
C PRO A 409 -9.52 13.63 -30.92
N GLU A 410 -9.74 12.32 -31.00
CA GLU A 410 -10.13 11.45 -29.87
C GLU A 410 -9.18 11.55 -28.66
N TRP A 411 -7.87 11.68 -28.88
CA TRP A 411 -6.89 11.77 -27.81
C TRP A 411 -6.79 13.18 -27.22
N ARG A 412 -6.99 14.20 -28.06
CA ARG A 412 -7.01 15.61 -27.63
C ARG A 412 -8.23 15.91 -26.76
N GLU A 413 -9.38 15.36 -27.12
CA GLU A 413 -10.63 15.51 -26.34
C GLU A 413 -10.54 14.74 -25.01
N ARG A 414 -10.16 13.46 -25.04
CA ARG A 414 -9.94 12.67 -23.80
C ARG A 414 -8.92 13.31 -22.86
N PHE A 415 -7.88 13.98 -23.37
CA PHE A 415 -6.95 14.73 -22.53
C PHE A 415 -7.61 15.91 -21.82
N ARG A 416 -8.44 16.71 -22.51
CA ARG A 416 -9.21 17.79 -21.84
C ARG A 416 -10.15 17.22 -20.78
N ASP A 417 -10.91 16.19 -21.11
CA ASP A 417 -11.85 15.53 -20.19
C ASP A 417 -11.15 15.01 -18.93
N ALA A 418 -9.97 14.40 -19.09
CA ALA A 418 -9.17 13.91 -17.96
C ALA A 418 -8.66 15.07 -17.08
N ARG A 419 -8.19 16.17 -17.68
CA ARG A 419 -7.73 17.36 -16.94
C ARG A 419 -8.89 18.07 -16.23
N GLN A 420 -10.07 18.15 -16.85
CA GLN A 420 -11.28 18.69 -16.22
C GLN A 420 -11.71 17.82 -15.02
N LYS A 421 -11.77 16.49 -15.18
CA LYS A 421 -12.11 15.57 -14.09
C LYS A 421 -11.11 15.65 -12.92
N GLN A 422 -9.82 15.87 -13.20
CA GLN A 422 -8.83 16.14 -12.15
C GLN A 422 -9.11 17.46 -11.40
N GLN A 423 -9.51 18.52 -12.10
CA GLN A 423 -9.88 19.81 -11.48
C GLN A 423 -11.17 19.67 -10.64
N GLU A 424 -12.19 18.98 -11.14
CA GLU A 424 -13.44 18.71 -10.43
C GLU A 424 -13.21 17.88 -9.15
N GLN A 425 -12.41 16.81 -9.22
CA GLN A 425 -12.03 16.01 -8.05
C GLN A 425 -11.25 16.82 -7.01
N ALA A 426 -10.33 17.70 -7.46
CA ALA A 426 -9.58 18.57 -6.57
C ALA A 426 -10.49 19.62 -5.90
N ALA A 427 -11.43 20.21 -6.65
CA ALA A 427 -12.40 21.17 -6.13
C ALA A 427 -13.35 20.53 -5.10
N VAL A 428 -13.84 19.32 -5.36
CA VAL A 428 -14.63 18.52 -4.40
C VAL A 428 -13.82 18.25 -3.14
N TRP A 429 -12.59 17.75 -3.26
CA TRP A 429 -11.74 17.44 -2.10
C TRP A 429 -11.42 18.68 -1.24
N VAL A 430 -11.24 19.86 -1.86
CA VAL A 430 -11.05 21.13 -1.13
C VAL A 430 -12.34 21.60 -0.45
N ARG A 431 -13.49 21.51 -1.13
CA ARG A 431 -14.81 21.84 -0.55
C ARG A 431 -15.13 20.99 0.67
N ASP A 432 -14.75 19.71 0.62
CA ASP A 432 -15.04 18.73 1.68
C ASP A 432 -14.08 18.84 2.88
N GLY A 433 -13.22 19.89 2.93
CA GLY A 433 -12.44 20.26 4.11
C GLY A 433 -11.18 19.41 4.34
N GLY A 434 -10.64 18.78 3.29
CA GLY A 434 -9.46 17.92 3.39
C GLY A 434 -8.19 18.64 3.87
N ASP A 435 -7.40 17.96 4.71
CA ASP A 435 -6.07 18.40 5.16
C ASP A 435 -4.98 17.61 4.42
N ARG A 436 -4.28 18.28 3.50
CA ARG A 436 -3.25 17.67 2.63
C ARG A 436 -2.10 17.12 3.46
N GLN A 437 -1.61 17.93 4.41
CA GLN A 437 -0.41 17.62 5.17
C GLN A 437 -0.65 16.47 6.15
N LYS A 438 -1.83 16.44 6.79
CA LYS A 438 -2.26 15.32 7.64
C LYS A 438 -2.43 14.03 6.84
N GLN A 439 -3.05 14.08 5.66
CA GLN A 439 -3.22 12.90 4.81
C GLN A 439 -1.87 12.36 4.30
N LEU A 440 -1.01 13.23 3.76
CA LEU A 440 0.34 12.84 3.32
C LEU A 440 1.21 12.31 4.48
N LYS A 441 1.11 12.89 5.68
CA LYS A 441 1.83 12.40 6.86
C LYS A 441 1.39 10.99 7.27
N ALA A 442 0.08 10.72 7.26
CA ALA A 442 -0.45 9.38 7.55
C ALA A 442 -0.01 8.35 6.51
N ASN A 443 -0.04 8.71 5.21
CA ASN A 443 0.42 7.85 4.14
C ASN A 443 1.93 7.57 4.24
N ARG A 444 2.77 8.58 4.49
CA ARG A 444 4.22 8.42 4.72
C ARG A 444 4.53 7.43 5.85
N GLN A 445 3.76 7.45 6.94
CA GLN A 445 3.93 6.50 8.04
C GLN A 445 3.63 5.05 7.61
N LYS A 446 2.52 4.82 6.90
CA LYS A 446 2.16 3.48 6.38
C LYS A 446 3.18 2.97 5.36
N VAL A 447 3.63 3.82 4.44
CA VAL A 447 4.63 3.45 3.42
C VAL A 447 6.00 3.16 4.04
N SER A 448 6.40 3.84 5.13
CA SER A 448 7.63 3.48 5.86
C SER A 448 7.55 2.07 6.42
N VAL A 449 6.46 1.75 7.13
CA VAL A 449 6.21 0.42 7.69
C VAL A 449 6.14 -0.66 6.60
N ALA A 450 5.64 -0.33 5.40
CA ALA A 450 5.62 -1.25 4.26
C ALA A 450 7.01 -1.45 3.63
N GLN A 451 7.80 -0.38 3.42
CA GLN A 451 9.17 -0.49 2.93
C GLN A 451 10.05 -1.27 3.91
N GLU A 452 9.93 -1.04 5.22
CA GLU A 452 10.65 -1.79 6.27
C GLU A 452 10.32 -3.29 6.22
N LYS A 453 9.03 -3.65 6.12
CA LYS A 453 8.60 -5.05 5.93
C LYS A 453 9.14 -5.67 4.64
N LEU A 454 9.13 -4.92 3.54
CA LEU A 454 9.63 -5.38 2.24
C LEU A 454 11.15 -5.62 2.28
N GLU A 455 11.92 -4.72 2.90
CA GLU A 455 13.37 -4.90 3.07
C GLU A 455 13.71 -6.12 3.95
N VAL A 456 12.96 -6.35 5.03
CA VAL A 456 13.10 -7.58 5.85
C VAL A 456 12.74 -8.83 5.05
N LYS A 457 11.67 -8.81 4.23
CA LYS A 457 11.32 -9.92 3.32
C LYS A 457 12.43 -10.19 2.31
N GLN A 458 12.97 -9.14 1.67
CA GLN A 458 14.07 -9.26 0.71
C GLN A 458 15.36 -9.81 1.35
N GLN A 459 15.72 -9.35 2.55
CA GLN A 459 16.87 -9.87 3.30
C GLN A 459 16.72 -11.36 3.58
N LYS A 460 15.55 -11.79 4.08
CA LYS A 460 15.26 -13.21 4.35
C LYS A 460 15.28 -14.07 3.08
N ILE A 461 14.85 -13.55 1.93
CA ILE A 461 14.98 -14.23 0.63
C ILE A 461 16.46 -14.40 0.23
N VAL A 462 17.29 -13.37 0.42
CA VAL A 462 18.74 -13.44 0.16
C VAL A 462 19.43 -14.44 1.09
N GLU A 463 19.03 -14.52 2.36
CA GLU A 463 19.54 -15.51 3.32
C GLU A 463 19.13 -16.93 2.94
N ASN A 464 17.84 -17.18 2.68
CA ASN A 464 17.34 -18.47 2.19
C ASN A 464 18.07 -18.93 0.91
N ARG A 465 18.31 -18.01 -0.04
CA ARG A 465 19.07 -18.30 -1.27
C ARG A 465 20.54 -18.60 -0.96
N ARG A 466 21.20 -17.85 -0.04
CA ARG A 466 22.57 -18.13 0.41
C ARG A 466 22.69 -19.50 1.06
N GLU A 467 21.76 -19.90 1.91
CA GLU A 467 21.71 -21.25 2.49
C GLU A 467 21.54 -22.33 1.43
N LYS A 468 20.64 -22.15 0.46
CA LYS A 468 20.44 -23.10 -0.65
C LYS A 468 21.73 -23.28 -1.44
N PHE A 469 22.41 -22.20 -1.81
CA PHE A 469 23.70 -22.28 -2.50
C PHE A 469 24.86 -22.80 -1.64
N ALA A 470 24.82 -22.61 -0.31
CA ALA A 470 25.78 -23.24 0.60
C ALA A 470 25.60 -24.77 0.62
N LYS A 471 24.36 -25.25 0.78
CA LYS A 471 24.00 -26.68 0.77
C LYS A 471 24.36 -27.35 -0.57
N ILE A 472 24.12 -26.69 -1.71
CA ILE A 472 24.55 -27.20 -3.03
C ILE A 472 26.08 -27.35 -3.09
N ARG A 473 26.84 -26.33 -2.67
CA ARG A 473 28.33 -26.39 -2.66
C ARG A 473 28.89 -27.40 -1.67
N GLU A 474 28.15 -27.71 -0.61
CA GLU A 474 28.49 -28.75 0.36
C GLU A 474 28.28 -30.13 -0.25
N GLN A 475 27.14 -30.36 -0.91
CA GLN A 475 26.86 -31.57 -1.69
C GLN A 475 27.87 -31.78 -2.83
N GLU A 476 28.21 -30.73 -3.59
CA GLU A 476 29.25 -30.77 -4.63
C GLU A 476 30.62 -31.19 -4.07
N ARG A 477 31.00 -30.69 -2.88
CA ARG A 477 32.25 -31.06 -2.20
C ARG A 477 32.23 -32.49 -1.66
N GLU A 478 31.08 -32.96 -1.19
CA GLU A 478 30.91 -34.30 -0.68
C GLU A 478 30.92 -35.33 -1.81
N SER A 479 30.28 -35.02 -2.95
CA SER A 479 30.39 -35.79 -4.20
C SER A 479 31.76 -35.72 -4.88
N GLN A 480 32.61 -34.75 -4.51
CA GLN A 480 34.01 -34.63 -4.98
C GLN A 480 35.04 -35.19 -3.99
N ARG A 481 34.62 -35.87 -2.91
CA ARG A 481 35.55 -36.69 -2.12
C ARG A 481 35.97 -37.91 -2.94
N PRO A 482 37.28 -38.17 -3.10
CA PRO A 482 37.73 -39.43 -3.68
C PRO A 482 37.52 -40.57 -2.69
N ASP A 483 36.85 -41.63 -3.12
CA ASP A 483 36.77 -42.88 -2.36
C ASP A 483 38.17 -43.48 -2.17
N ALA A 484 38.51 -43.80 -0.92
CA ALA A 484 39.77 -44.44 -0.59
C ALA A 484 39.61 -45.97 -0.71
N PRO A 485 40.28 -46.66 -1.65
CA PRO A 485 40.18 -48.10 -1.77
C PRO A 485 40.87 -48.78 -0.59
N ALA A 486 40.16 -49.68 0.08
CA ALA A 486 40.76 -50.59 1.05
C ALA A 486 41.70 -51.57 0.34
N ASN A 487 42.90 -51.78 0.88
CA ASN A 487 43.86 -52.76 0.35
C ASN A 487 44.61 -53.43 1.53
N PRO A 488 44.75 -54.78 1.56
CA PRO A 488 45.23 -55.50 2.74
C PRO A 488 46.77 -55.66 2.79
N ALA A 489 47.25 -55.91 4.01
CA ALA A 489 48.54 -56.52 4.40
C ALA A 489 49.69 -56.58 3.35
N GLY A 490 50.71 -55.72 3.54
CA GLY A 490 51.97 -55.81 2.79
C GLY A 490 53.09 -54.90 3.35
N THR A 491 53.83 -55.37 4.35
CA THR A 491 55.03 -54.68 4.87
C THR A 491 56.27 -55.19 4.12
N PRO A 492 57.19 -54.31 3.69
CA PRO A 492 58.49 -54.30 4.37
C PRO A 492 59.16 -52.90 4.55
N GLN A 493 59.38 -52.57 5.82
CA GLN A 493 60.61 -52.02 6.43
C GLN A 493 61.53 -50.98 5.73
N ALA A 494 61.81 -49.90 6.49
CA ALA A 494 63.01 -49.03 6.53
C ALA A 494 63.36 -48.08 5.36
N GLY A 495 63.55 -46.80 5.70
CA GLY A 495 64.10 -45.74 4.83
C GLY A 495 63.70 -44.33 5.32
N ASP A 496 64.61 -43.61 5.96
CA ASP A 496 64.42 -42.37 6.72
C ASP A 496 63.47 -41.28 6.16
N ALA A 497 62.56 -40.78 7.00
CA ALA A 497 61.93 -39.47 6.88
C ALA A 497 61.61 -38.86 8.26
N PRO A 498 61.64 -37.51 8.45
CA PRO A 498 61.73 -36.91 9.80
C PRO A 498 60.40 -36.72 10.54
N LYS A 499 60.53 -36.31 11.82
CA LYS A 499 59.44 -36.06 12.77
C LYS A 499 58.51 -34.90 12.36
N GLU A 500 57.36 -34.88 13.02
CA GLU A 500 56.24 -33.95 12.88
C GLU A 500 56.64 -32.46 12.76
N GLY A 501 56.08 -31.79 11.76
CA GLY A 501 56.03 -30.32 11.65
C GLY A 501 54.58 -29.86 11.59
N GLY A 502 54.21 -28.89 12.44
CA GLY A 502 52.81 -28.53 12.67
C GLY A 502 52.04 -28.05 11.43
N ARG A 503 50.78 -28.48 11.30
CA ARG A 503 49.84 -27.89 10.32
C ARG A 503 49.46 -26.48 10.77
N LEU A 504 50.14 -25.48 10.21
CA LEU A 504 49.80 -24.06 10.37
C LEU A 504 48.29 -23.82 10.16
N SER A 505 47.67 -23.10 11.08
CA SER A 505 46.25 -22.78 11.09
C SER A 505 45.84 -21.96 9.86
N LEU A 506 44.54 -21.89 9.58
CA LEU A 506 44.01 -21.09 8.48
C LEU A 506 44.43 -19.61 8.59
N ALA A 507 44.50 -19.07 9.81
CA ALA A 507 44.95 -17.71 10.09
C ALA A 507 46.44 -17.50 9.78
N GLU A 508 47.30 -18.46 10.13
CA GLU A 508 48.74 -18.40 9.79
C GLU A 508 48.96 -18.54 8.29
N ARG A 509 48.19 -19.41 7.60
CA ARG A 509 48.22 -19.55 6.14
C ARG A 509 47.78 -18.27 5.42
N GLN A 510 46.78 -17.57 5.97
CA GLN A 510 46.36 -16.25 5.49
C GLN A 510 47.43 -15.17 5.76
N ARG A 511 48.09 -15.18 6.93
CA ARG A 511 49.22 -14.29 7.24
C ARG A 511 50.40 -14.51 6.29
N GLN A 512 50.79 -15.76 6.02
CA GLN A 512 51.85 -16.08 5.06
C GLN A 512 51.49 -15.66 3.63
N ASN A 513 50.23 -15.83 3.18
CA ASN A 513 49.79 -15.32 1.89
C ASN A 513 49.82 -13.78 1.84
N ALA A 514 49.46 -13.09 2.93
CA ALA A 514 49.57 -11.64 3.03
C ALA A 514 51.03 -11.15 3.06
N GLN A 515 51.94 -11.88 3.69
CA GLN A 515 53.39 -11.63 3.62
C GLN A 515 53.91 -11.82 2.20
N ARG A 516 53.61 -12.93 1.52
CA ARG A 516 53.97 -13.15 0.11
C ARG A 516 53.45 -12.04 -0.81
N LEU A 517 52.24 -11.54 -0.57
CA LEU A 517 51.69 -10.43 -1.35
C LEU A 517 52.37 -9.07 -1.05
N ARG A 518 52.93 -8.88 0.15
CA ARG A 518 53.81 -7.75 0.50
C ARG A 518 55.21 -7.91 -0.10
N GLU A 519 55.79 -9.10 -0.04
CA GLU A 519 57.09 -9.44 -0.64
C GLU A 519 57.07 -9.26 -2.17
N GLN A 520 56.02 -9.73 -2.85
CA GLN A 520 55.82 -9.48 -4.29
C GLN A 520 55.65 -8.01 -4.63
N ARG A 521 55.11 -7.18 -3.73
CA ARG A 521 55.08 -5.71 -3.89
C ARG A 521 56.44 -5.07 -3.65
N ALA A 522 57.20 -5.54 -2.66
CA ALA A 522 58.57 -5.08 -2.40
C ALA A 522 59.51 -5.42 -3.57
N GLN A 523 59.44 -6.65 -4.10
CA GLN A 523 60.19 -7.08 -5.30
C GLN A 523 59.79 -6.28 -6.55
N ARG A 524 58.50 -5.92 -6.71
CA ARG A 524 58.04 -5.08 -7.83
C ARG A 524 58.50 -3.61 -7.72
N ASN A 525 58.86 -3.14 -6.53
CA ASN A 525 59.43 -1.82 -6.28
C ASN A 525 60.95 -1.87 -6.01
N GLY A 526 61.64 -2.87 -6.56
CA GLY A 526 63.07 -3.08 -6.36
C GLY A 526 63.98 -2.07 -7.09
N GLY A 527 64.17 -0.89 -6.49
CA GLY A 527 65.37 -0.07 -6.71
C GLY A 527 65.20 1.39 -7.12
N VAL A 528 65.14 2.30 -6.13
CA VAL A 528 66.01 3.49 -6.02
C VAL A 528 66.21 3.83 -4.53
N ASP A 529 67.46 3.93 -4.09
CA ASP A 529 67.99 4.65 -2.92
C ASP A 529 69.48 4.94 -3.28
N PRO A 530 70.18 6.01 -2.83
CA PRO A 530 70.21 6.51 -1.46
C PRO A 530 69.76 7.98 -1.27
N SER A 531 69.20 8.25 -0.08
CA SER A 531 69.05 9.60 0.49
C SER A 531 70.40 10.29 0.81
N PRO A 532 70.44 11.62 1.05
CA PRO A 532 70.56 12.04 2.46
C PRO A 532 69.96 13.42 2.87
N LYS A 533 69.10 13.40 3.91
CA LYS A 533 68.85 14.49 4.92
C LYS A 533 68.11 15.75 4.39
N ILE A 534 67.42 16.61 5.17
CA ILE A 534 67.55 17.03 6.59
C ILE A 534 66.17 17.24 7.29
N THR A 535 66.05 16.84 8.57
CA THR A 535 65.06 17.15 9.66
C THR A 535 63.52 17.16 9.44
N ALA A 536 62.83 16.25 10.16
CA ALA A 536 61.91 16.52 11.30
C ALA A 536 61.45 15.16 11.89
N ARG A 537 61.88 14.73 13.09
CA ARG A 537 61.15 14.87 14.38
C ARG A 537 59.62 14.83 14.21
N GLU A 538 58.97 13.67 14.33
CA GLU A 538 58.73 12.86 15.56
C GLU A 538 57.73 13.52 16.52
N ASP A 539 56.53 12.94 16.59
CA ASP A 539 55.91 12.46 17.83
C ASP A 539 54.87 11.36 17.47
N GLU A 540 54.74 10.33 18.31
CA GLU A 540 53.91 9.13 18.03
C GLU A 540 52.55 9.14 18.74
N GLU A 541 51.64 8.31 18.22
CA GLU A 541 50.47 7.79 18.94
C GLU A 541 50.93 6.88 20.10
N PRO A 542 50.25 6.87 21.26
CA PRO A 542 50.11 5.59 21.95
C PRO A 542 48.70 5.26 22.46
N GLN A 543 48.50 3.96 22.65
CA GLN A 543 47.22 3.32 22.97
C GLN A 543 46.90 3.34 24.48
N ARG A 544 45.65 3.03 24.82
CA ARG A 544 45.22 2.80 26.22
C ARG A 544 45.88 1.55 26.82
N PRO A 545 46.17 1.59 28.13
CA PRO A 545 45.83 0.48 29.02
C PRO A 545 44.88 0.94 30.15
N ALA A 546 44.44 0.01 31.01
CA ALA A 546 43.59 0.29 32.16
C ALA A 546 44.34 0.05 33.49
N ALA A 547 44.03 0.85 34.52
CA ALA A 547 44.45 0.62 35.91
C ALA A 547 43.53 1.38 36.90
N GLU A 548 43.69 1.10 38.19
CA GLU A 548 42.83 1.59 39.29
C GLU A 548 43.25 2.98 39.85
N PRO A 549 42.37 3.68 40.62
CA PRO A 549 42.59 5.08 41.01
C PRO A 549 43.18 5.28 42.42
N PRO A 550 43.98 6.35 42.64
CA PRO A 550 44.27 6.88 43.97
C PRO A 550 43.75 8.31 44.23
N ALA A 551 43.41 8.50 45.50
CA ALA A 551 43.00 9.68 46.27
C ALA A 551 43.62 11.08 46.00
N LYS A 552 42.76 12.10 46.23
CA LYS A 552 42.99 13.39 46.95
C LYS A 552 44.03 14.42 46.48
N GLU A 553 43.56 15.65 46.21
CA GLU A 553 43.82 16.92 46.94
C GLU A 553 42.91 18.00 46.28
N ASP A 554 41.98 18.70 46.94
CA ASP A 554 41.99 19.70 48.04
C ASP A 554 42.03 21.19 47.59
N LEU A 555 40.82 21.80 47.49
CA LEU A 555 40.49 23.22 47.70
C LEU A 555 41.11 24.29 46.76
N PRO A 556 40.51 25.51 46.57
CA PRO A 556 39.65 26.30 47.48
C PRO A 556 38.24 26.63 46.93
N ARG A 557 37.34 27.42 47.54
CA ARG A 557 37.00 27.82 48.94
C ARG A 557 36.24 29.16 48.85
N GLY A 558 34.95 29.17 49.18
CA GLY A 558 34.11 30.39 49.31
C GLY A 558 33.02 30.55 48.22
N GLY A 559 31.79 30.94 48.53
CA GLY A 559 31.18 31.11 49.87
C GLY A 559 29.80 31.79 49.85
N ALA A 560 29.02 31.59 50.93
CA ALA A 560 27.72 32.24 51.25
C ALA A 560 26.52 31.95 50.30
N ALA A 561 25.25 32.00 50.74
CA ALA A 561 24.63 31.81 52.07
C ALA A 561 23.10 31.62 51.92
N ASP A 562 22.44 31.07 52.95
CA ASP A 562 20.98 31.11 53.22
C ASP A 562 20.01 30.42 52.21
N ARG A 563 18.83 29.87 52.58
CA ARG A 563 18.12 29.80 53.88
C ARG A 563 17.09 28.64 53.94
N LEU A 564 16.71 28.21 55.15
CA LEU A 564 15.47 27.47 55.55
C LEU A 564 15.32 25.99 55.03
N ARG A 565 15.24 24.94 55.88
CA ARG A 565 14.19 24.50 56.86
C ARG A 565 13.04 23.68 56.20
N GLU A 566 12.51 22.57 56.76
CA GLU A 566 12.84 21.85 58.01
C GLU A 566 12.38 20.35 58.06
N ARG A 567 13.09 19.54 58.87
CA ARG A 567 12.65 18.36 59.67
C ARG A 567 11.79 17.21 59.07
N ARG A 568 12.44 16.04 58.95
CA ARG A 568 12.12 14.75 59.62
C ARG A 568 13.43 13.96 59.82
N GLN A 569 13.64 13.01 60.76
CA GLN A 569 13.10 12.70 62.11
C GLN A 569 14.21 11.90 62.88
N PRO A 570 14.15 11.73 64.22
CA PRO A 570 15.28 11.20 65.03
C PRO A 570 15.26 9.66 65.26
N GLY A 571 16.33 9.11 65.88
CA GLY A 571 16.41 7.70 66.33
C GLY A 571 17.43 7.47 67.47
N ARG A 572 17.56 6.23 67.98
CA ARG A 572 18.64 5.76 68.89
C ARG A 572 18.61 4.22 69.13
N GLU A 573 19.77 3.57 68.95
CA GLU A 573 20.50 2.60 69.82
C GLU A 573 19.79 1.73 70.91
N PRO A 574 20.36 0.59 71.38
CA PRO A 574 21.15 -0.47 70.68
C PRO A 574 20.99 -1.94 71.22
N GLN A 575 21.65 -2.93 70.57
CA GLN A 575 22.08 -4.28 71.08
C GLN A 575 21.02 -5.37 71.45
N PRO A 576 21.39 -6.68 71.59
CA PRO A 576 22.46 -7.48 70.95
C PRO A 576 21.98 -8.85 70.37
N ASN A 577 22.91 -9.65 69.81
CA ASN A 577 22.67 -11.01 69.26
C ASN A 577 22.54 -12.12 70.33
N ASN A 578 22.10 -13.31 69.90
CA ASN A 578 21.99 -14.53 70.71
C ASN A 578 22.39 -15.81 69.91
N ASN A 579 22.45 -16.97 70.59
CA ASN A 579 22.92 -18.31 70.13
C ASN A 579 24.47 -18.48 70.07
N GLU A 580 25.06 -19.65 70.34
CA GLU A 580 24.49 -21.02 70.40
C GLU A 580 25.16 -22.00 71.41
N ALA A 581 24.33 -22.86 72.02
CA ALA A 581 24.51 -24.26 72.51
C ALA A 581 25.71 -24.74 73.39
N ALA A 582 25.40 -25.27 74.60
CA ALA A 582 25.83 -26.59 75.14
C ALA A 582 25.23 -26.91 76.54
N THR A 583 25.06 -28.20 76.89
CA THR A 583 24.54 -28.76 78.18
C THR A 583 25.38 -30.02 78.57
N PRO A 584 25.34 -30.65 79.79
CA PRO A 584 24.20 -30.80 80.73
C PRO A 584 24.46 -30.78 82.29
N GLN A 585 23.35 -30.67 83.07
CA GLN A 585 22.93 -31.31 84.36
C GLN A 585 23.94 -31.91 85.42
N PRO A 586 23.51 -32.23 86.68
CA PRO A 586 22.60 -31.56 87.65
C PRO A 586 23.16 -31.53 89.12
N PRO A 587 22.46 -30.97 90.14
CA PRO A 587 23.00 -30.79 91.51
C PRO A 587 22.34 -31.62 92.65
N GLY A 588 23.01 -31.69 93.81
CA GLY A 588 22.48 -32.12 95.12
C GLY A 588 23.61 -32.40 96.15
N ASN A 589 23.40 -32.46 97.47
CA ASN A 589 22.28 -32.03 98.33
C ASN A 589 22.74 -32.00 99.83
N ASN A 590 21.88 -31.52 100.74
CA ASN A 590 21.85 -31.76 102.20
C ASN A 590 22.79 -31.00 103.17
N ASN A 591 22.16 -30.67 104.31
CA ASN A 591 22.64 -30.60 105.71
C ASN A 591 21.46 -31.21 106.55
N PRO A 592 21.47 -31.44 107.89
CA PRO A 592 22.48 -31.16 108.93
C PRO A 592 22.74 -32.36 109.89
N VAL A 593 23.38 -32.14 111.05
CA VAL A 593 23.05 -32.66 112.41
C VAL A 593 24.12 -32.21 113.44
N ALA A 594 23.79 -32.14 114.74
CA ALA A 594 24.69 -31.80 115.86
C ALA A 594 24.65 -32.87 116.98
N PRO A 595 25.62 -32.91 117.93
CA PRO A 595 25.38 -32.28 119.25
C PRO A 595 26.64 -31.70 119.96
N GLN A 596 26.47 -31.29 121.23
CA GLN A 596 27.46 -30.76 122.20
C GLN A 596 28.12 -31.91 123.05
N PRO A 597 28.93 -31.73 124.15
CA PRO A 597 29.24 -30.51 124.94
C PRO A 597 30.65 -30.37 125.62
N GLU A 598 30.74 -29.36 126.50
CA GLU A 598 31.40 -29.34 127.84
C GLU A 598 32.78 -28.69 128.15
N GLN A 599 32.76 -28.00 129.30
CA GLN A 599 33.79 -27.79 130.35
C GLN A 599 34.92 -26.73 130.28
N ASN A 600 35.08 -26.06 131.45
CA ASN A 600 36.24 -25.32 132.00
C ASN A 600 36.69 -24.01 131.29
N GLY A 601 37.23 -22.99 131.99
CA GLY A 601 37.39 -22.80 133.43
C GLY A 601 38.30 -21.60 133.80
N GLU A 602 38.22 -21.13 135.06
CA GLU A 602 39.17 -20.25 135.78
C GLU A 602 39.38 -18.77 135.37
N GLY A 603 39.97 -18.00 136.31
CA GLY A 603 40.45 -16.62 136.15
C GLY A 603 40.92 -15.97 137.48
N PRO A 604 42.02 -15.18 137.51
CA PRO A 604 42.47 -14.39 138.68
C PRO A 604 42.21 -12.86 138.50
N ARG A 605 41.95 -11.98 139.48
CA ARG A 605 42.12 -11.86 140.96
C ARG A 605 43.45 -11.34 141.53
N ILE A 606 43.38 -10.14 142.13
CA ILE A 606 44.29 -9.44 143.07
C ILE A 606 43.39 -8.43 143.83
N ASN A 607 43.51 -8.02 145.12
CA ASN A 607 43.89 -8.63 146.41
C ASN A 607 43.05 -7.90 147.50
N ARG A 608 42.62 -8.41 148.67
CA ARG A 608 42.98 -9.52 149.58
C ARG A 608 43.73 -9.12 150.90
N ARG A 609 43.20 -8.15 151.64
CA ARG A 609 43.01 -8.19 153.11
C ARG A 609 41.50 -7.96 153.36
N GLU A 610 40.83 -8.47 154.39
CA GLU A 610 41.26 -8.97 155.71
C GLU A 610 40.65 -10.36 156.04
N ARG A 611 41.17 -11.05 157.08
CA ARG A 611 40.55 -12.23 157.72
C ARG A 611 41.35 -12.63 158.99
N GLN A 612 40.84 -12.41 160.21
CA GLN A 612 41.26 -13.06 161.49
C GLN A 612 40.62 -12.36 162.72
N GLN A 613 39.70 -13.00 163.46
CA GLN A 613 39.56 -12.73 164.91
C GLN A 613 38.78 -13.78 165.74
N GLU A 614 37.69 -14.35 165.22
CA GLU A 614 36.59 -14.85 166.09
C GLU A 614 36.74 -16.28 166.67
N ALA A 615 37.70 -17.07 166.19
CA ALA A 615 37.79 -18.51 166.44
C ALA A 615 38.33 -18.95 167.83
N ARG A 616 37.87 -18.31 168.94
CA ARG A 616 38.32 -18.66 170.31
C ARG A 616 37.27 -18.67 171.42
N ASN A 617 36.10 -18.05 171.29
CA ASN A 617 35.17 -17.88 172.43
C ASN A 617 34.29 -19.11 172.73
N GLU A 618 34.23 -20.10 171.84
CA GLU A 618 33.11 -21.06 171.77
C GLU A 618 33.11 -22.19 172.81
N ARG A 619 34.21 -22.42 173.55
CA ARG A 619 34.38 -23.65 174.34
C ARG A 619 33.98 -23.60 175.83
N GLN A 620 33.84 -22.43 176.45
CA GLN A 620 33.50 -22.34 177.87
C GLN A 620 31.98 -22.34 178.17
N GLN A 621 31.12 -21.99 177.20
CA GLN A 621 29.66 -21.99 177.39
C GLN A 621 29.01 -23.40 177.39
N GLN A 622 29.79 -24.46 177.13
CA GLN A 622 29.25 -25.75 176.70
C GLN A 622 28.67 -26.65 177.80
N GLN A 623 28.93 -26.36 179.09
CA GLN A 623 28.41 -27.19 180.20
C GLN A 623 27.13 -26.66 180.85
N GLU A 624 26.90 -25.34 180.93
CA GLU A 624 25.61 -24.80 181.41
C GLU A 624 24.45 -25.10 180.44
N GLN A 625 24.76 -25.20 179.14
CA GLN A 625 23.79 -25.58 178.11
C GLN A 625 23.21 -26.99 178.31
N ALA A 626 23.94 -27.93 178.93
CA ALA A 626 23.51 -29.31 179.07
C ALA A 626 22.20 -29.46 179.87
N GLY A 627 21.97 -28.60 180.87
CA GLY A 627 20.71 -28.55 181.62
C GLY A 627 19.55 -27.94 180.83
N GLN A 628 19.84 -26.96 179.96
CA GLN A 628 18.83 -26.31 179.11
C GLN A 628 18.41 -27.20 177.92
N GLN A 629 19.33 -28.03 177.41
CA GLN A 629 19.10 -28.91 176.26
C GLN A 629 17.97 -29.92 176.49
N GLN A 630 17.82 -30.49 177.70
CA GLN A 630 16.72 -31.44 177.96
C GLN A 630 15.32 -30.78 177.94
N ALA A 631 15.20 -29.49 178.25
CA ALA A 631 13.94 -28.76 178.11
C ALA A 631 13.63 -28.44 176.64
N GLN A 632 14.62 -27.95 175.87
CA GLN A 632 14.41 -27.59 174.46
C GLN A 632 14.05 -28.78 173.56
N VAL A 633 14.50 -30.00 173.88
CA VAL A 633 14.20 -31.20 173.07
C VAL A 633 12.69 -31.48 172.98
N GLN A 634 11.90 -31.22 174.03
CA GLN A 634 10.45 -31.44 173.98
C GLN A 634 9.71 -30.39 173.12
N GLU A 635 10.07 -29.10 173.21
CA GLU A 635 9.47 -28.07 172.34
C GLU A 635 9.82 -28.27 170.86
N GLN A 636 11.05 -28.71 170.56
CA GLN A 636 11.50 -28.92 169.18
C GLN A 636 10.77 -30.08 168.49
N GLU A 637 10.37 -31.16 169.19
CA GLU A 637 9.59 -32.24 168.57
C GLU A 637 8.17 -31.79 168.18
N ILE A 638 7.53 -30.94 168.99
CA ILE A 638 6.19 -30.40 168.72
C ILE A 638 6.25 -29.51 167.47
N SER A 639 7.11 -28.50 167.47
CA SER A 639 7.25 -27.54 166.35
C SER A 639 7.76 -28.18 165.05
N ARG A 640 8.36 -29.39 165.12
CA ARG A 640 8.77 -30.17 163.95
C ARG A 640 7.61 -30.95 163.32
N ARG A 641 6.58 -31.32 164.08
CA ARG A 641 5.36 -31.97 163.53
C ARG A 641 4.52 -30.96 162.76
N GLU A 642 4.24 -29.81 163.36
CA GLU A 642 3.43 -28.74 162.74
C GLU A 642 4.00 -28.31 161.38
N ARG A 643 5.31 -28.06 161.30
CA ARG A 643 5.99 -27.69 160.05
C ARG A 643 5.97 -28.77 158.97
N MET A 644 5.90 -30.05 159.31
CA MET A 644 5.70 -31.11 158.30
C MET A 644 4.25 -31.18 157.82
N GLU A 645 3.26 -30.89 158.67
CA GLU A 645 1.86 -30.83 158.26
C GLU A 645 1.59 -29.61 157.36
N GLU A 646 2.15 -28.45 157.70
CA GLU A 646 2.03 -27.21 156.95
C GLU A 646 2.70 -27.31 155.57
N ALA A 647 3.92 -27.85 155.48
CA ALA A 647 4.59 -28.11 154.21
C ALA A 647 3.81 -29.11 153.32
N ARG A 648 3.13 -30.09 153.92
CA ARG A 648 2.28 -31.05 153.20
C ARG A 648 0.98 -30.41 152.70
N ARG A 649 0.43 -29.40 153.38
CA ARG A 649 -0.71 -28.60 152.86
C ARG A 649 -0.28 -27.76 151.66
N GLN A 650 0.85 -27.04 151.75
CA GLN A 650 1.38 -26.21 150.66
C GLN A 650 1.66 -27.02 149.37
N GLN A 651 2.11 -28.28 149.48
CA GLN A 651 2.30 -29.14 148.30
C GLN A 651 0.98 -29.51 147.60
N VAL A 652 -0.11 -29.72 148.35
CA VAL A 652 -1.43 -30.03 147.76
C VAL A 652 -2.02 -28.79 147.08
N GLU A 653 -1.87 -27.63 147.70
CA GLU A 653 -2.33 -26.35 147.16
C GLU A 653 -1.61 -25.99 145.85
N GLN A 654 -0.26 -26.09 145.82
CA GLN A 654 0.53 -25.88 144.60
C GLN A 654 0.31 -26.94 143.50
N ALA A 655 -0.25 -28.11 143.83
CA ALA A 655 -0.66 -29.08 142.83
C ALA A 655 -2.00 -28.67 142.19
N ALA A 656 -2.98 -28.28 143.01
CA ALA A 656 -4.31 -27.86 142.54
C ALA A 656 -4.26 -26.59 141.66
N GLU A 657 -3.43 -25.60 142.00
CA GLU A 657 -3.24 -24.41 141.16
C GLU A 657 -2.70 -24.75 139.76
N ARG A 658 -1.83 -25.76 139.64
CA ARG A 658 -1.24 -26.17 138.36
C ARG A 658 -2.26 -26.83 137.44
N GLU A 659 -3.12 -27.71 137.97
CA GLU A 659 -4.23 -28.29 137.19
C GLU A 659 -5.19 -27.21 136.68
N GLN A 660 -5.58 -26.25 137.52
CA GLN A 660 -6.45 -25.15 137.10
C GLN A 660 -5.80 -24.28 136.01
N GLN A 661 -4.51 -23.95 136.15
CA GLN A 661 -3.78 -23.20 135.11
C GLN A 661 -3.62 -23.97 133.80
N GLN A 662 -3.59 -25.31 133.85
CA GLN A 662 -3.48 -26.16 132.66
C GLN A 662 -4.81 -26.24 131.90
N GLN A 663 -5.92 -26.52 132.60
CA GLN A 663 -7.27 -26.53 132.02
C GLN A 663 -7.66 -25.16 131.44
N ALA A 664 -7.28 -24.06 132.11
CA ALA A 664 -7.54 -22.70 131.62
C ALA A 664 -6.80 -22.37 130.31
N ARG A 665 -5.63 -22.98 130.05
CA ARG A 665 -4.89 -22.80 128.79
C ARG A 665 -5.50 -23.58 127.64
N GLU A 666 -5.94 -24.81 127.88
CA GLU A 666 -6.53 -25.67 126.85
C GLU A 666 -7.85 -25.09 126.32
N GLY A 667 -8.72 -24.60 127.21
CA GLY A 667 -9.95 -23.90 126.81
C GLY A 667 -9.72 -22.60 126.02
N LEU A 668 -8.60 -21.89 126.28
CA LEU A 668 -8.20 -20.71 125.50
C LEU A 668 -7.65 -21.07 124.10
N GLU A 669 -6.86 -22.14 124.00
CA GLU A 669 -6.36 -22.69 122.74
C GLU A 669 -7.51 -23.17 121.83
N GLU A 670 -8.49 -23.89 122.37
CA GLU A 670 -9.62 -24.41 121.61
C GLU A 670 -10.53 -23.30 121.08
N ASN A 671 -10.86 -22.30 121.91
CA ASN A 671 -11.61 -21.11 121.49
C ASN A 671 -10.86 -20.33 120.39
N ARG A 672 -9.52 -20.28 120.43
CA ARG A 672 -8.68 -19.68 119.38
C ARG A 672 -8.73 -20.47 118.08
N ARG A 673 -8.75 -21.82 118.12
CA ARG A 673 -8.88 -22.67 116.92
C ARG A 673 -10.23 -22.47 116.23
N GLN A 674 -11.33 -22.54 116.99
CA GLN A 674 -12.69 -22.35 116.45
C GLN A 674 -12.86 -20.99 115.75
N ARG A 675 -12.31 -19.91 116.34
CA ARG A 675 -12.33 -18.57 115.71
C ARG A 675 -11.53 -18.49 114.40
N MET A 676 -10.36 -19.14 114.32
CA MET A 676 -9.59 -19.16 113.06
C MET A 676 -10.29 -19.99 111.97
N GLU A 677 -10.98 -21.07 112.34
CA GLU A 677 -11.73 -21.89 111.40
C GLU A 677 -12.97 -21.16 110.84
N GLN A 678 -13.74 -20.47 111.70
CA GLN A 678 -14.83 -19.59 111.26
C GLN A 678 -14.33 -18.44 110.37
N ALA A 679 -13.20 -17.81 110.71
CA ALA A 679 -12.62 -16.75 109.89
C ALA A 679 -12.17 -17.26 108.50
N ARG A 680 -11.62 -18.48 108.44
CA ARG A 680 -11.23 -19.14 107.18
C ARG A 680 -12.46 -19.46 106.31
N GLN A 681 -13.55 -19.96 106.90
CA GLN A 681 -14.79 -20.23 106.18
C GLN A 681 -15.38 -18.93 105.58
N GLN A 682 -15.46 -17.84 106.38
CA GLN A 682 -15.93 -16.54 105.89
C GLN A 682 -15.04 -15.95 104.78
N GLN A 683 -13.72 -16.19 104.80
CA GLN A 683 -12.85 -15.80 103.69
C GLN A 683 -13.13 -16.61 102.42
N GLN A 684 -13.40 -17.92 102.53
CA GLN A 684 -13.72 -18.75 101.36
C GLN A 684 -15.07 -18.40 100.73
N GLU A 685 -16.10 -18.10 101.53
CA GLU A 685 -17.40 -17.63 101.02
C GLU A 685 -17.28 -16.29 100.29
N ARG A 686 -16.57 -15.31 100.87
CA ARG A 686 -16.35 -14.01 100.24
C ARG A 686 -15.54 -14.11 98.94
N ALA A 687 -14.50 -14.95 98.91
CA ALA A 687 -13.72 -15.19 97.70
C ALA A 687 -14.58 -15.82 96.58
N ARG A 688 -15.47 -16.75 96.95
CA ARG A 688 -16.41 -17.37 96.01
C ARG A 688 -17.43 -16.38 95.46
N GLN A 689 -18.04 -15.55 96.33
CA GLN A 689 -19.00 -14.52 95.91
C GLN A 689 -18.35 -13.52 94.94
N GLN A 690 -17.11 -13.09 95.20
CA GLN A 690 -16.37 -12.20 94.29
C GLN A 690 -16.05 -12.86 92.94
N GLN A 691 -15.80 -14.16 92.89
CA GLN A 691 -15.63 -14.88 91.62
C GLN A 691 -16.95 -15.03 90.85
N GLU A 692 -18.07 -15.30 91.54
CA GLU A 692 -19.39 -15.40 90.91
C GLU A 692 -19.87 -14.03 90.37
N GLU A 693 -19.61 -12.92 91.08
CA GLU A 693 -19.86 -11.56 90.57
C GLU A 693 -19.00 -11.21 89.35
N GLN A 694 -17.69 -11.48 89.39
CA GLN A 694 -16.78 -11.19 88.27
C GLN A 694 -17.14 -12.01 87.02
N ALA A 695 -17.48 -13.29 87.19
CA ALA A 695 -17.95 -14.14 86.09
C ALA A 695 -19.27 -13.62 85.49
N GLY A 696 -20.21 -13.16 86.33
CA GLY A 696 -21.47 -12.55 85.89
C GLY A 696 -21.25 -11.30 85.04
N GLN A 697 -20.46 -10.34 85.54
CA GLN A 697 -20.14 -9.10 84.83
C GLN A 697 -19.44 -9.37 83.48
N GLN A 698 -18.50 -10.31 83.45
CA GLN A 698 -17.75 -10.64 82.23
C GLN A 698 -18.62 -11.40 81.20
N ALA A 699 -19.59 -12.21 81.65
CA ALA A 699 -20.59 -12.83 80.78
C ALA A 699 -21.58 -11.80 80.20
N GLU A 700 -22.01 -10.81 80.99
CA GLU A 700 -22.89 -9.73 80.51
C GLU A 700 -22.18 -8.83 79.50
N GLU A 701 -20.92 -8.46 79.74
CA GLU A 701 -20.16 -7.64 78.80
C GLU A 701 -19.95 -8.35 77.45
N ASN A 702 -19.64 -9.65 77.46
CA ASN A 702 -19.49 -10.44 76.24
C ASN A 702 -20.80 -10.54 75.44
N ASN A 703 -21.94 -10.76 76.10
CA ASN A 703 -23.26 -10.71 75.45
C ASN A 703 -23.55 -9.33 74.84
N ARG A 704 -23.16 -8.25 75.53
CA ARG A 704 -23.34 -6.87 75.07
C ARG A 704 -22.47 -6.56 73.84
N ARG A 705 -21.24 -7.08 73.79
CA ARG A 705 -20.33 -6.98 72.64
C ARG A 705 -20.87 -7.73 71.42
N GLN A 706 -21.37 -8.96 71.59
CA GLN A 706 -21.96 -9.76 70.50
C GLN A 706 -23.15 -9.05 69.85
N ARG A 707 -24.13 -8.57 70.63
CA ARG A 707 -25.30 -7.83 70.12
C ARG A 707 -24.91 -6.55 69.35
N MET A 708 -23.85 -5.85 69.78
CA MET A 708 -23.31 -4.68 69.08
C MET A 708 -22.67 -5.06 67.73
N GLU A 709 -22.00 -6.21 67.64
CA GLU A 709 -21.40 -6.67 66.39
C GLU A 709 -22.46 -7.16 65.39
N GLU A 710 -23.46 -7.93 65.86
CA GLU A 710 -24.60 -8.37 65.04
C GLU A 710 -25.40 -7.19 64.47
N ALA A 711 -25.72 -6.19 65.30
CA ALA A 711 -26.38 -4.97 64.85
C ALA A 711 -25.54 -4.21 63.79
N ARG A 712 -24.20 -4.20 63.93
CA ARG A 712 -23.31 -3.59 62.94
C ARG A 712 -23.25 -4.37 61.63
N ARG A 713 -23.37 -5.71 61.66
CA ARG A 713 -23.46 -6.55 60.45
C ARG A 713 -24.76 -6.29 59.69
N GLN A 714 -25.90 -6.30 60.38
CA GLN A 714 -27.21 -6.01 59.78
C GLN A 714 -27.27 -4.59 59.15
N GLN A 715 -26.64 -3.59 59.78
CA GLN A 715 -26.51 -2.26 59.18
C GLN A 715 -25.60 -2.24 57.93
N GLN A 716 -24.58 -3.09 57.85
CA GLN A 716 -23.72 -3.20 56.66
C GLN A 716 -24.39 -3.98 55.53
N GLU A 717 -25.18 -5.00 55.83
CA GLU A 717 -25.94 -5.77 54.85
C GLU A 717 -27.05 -4.93 54.22
N THR A 718 -27.90 -4.29 55.05
CA THR A 718 -28.96 -3.39 54.54
C THR A 718 -28.42 -2.15 53.81
N ALA A 719 -27.19 -1.70 54.12
CA ALA A 719 -26.50 -0.68 53.32
C ALA A 719 -26.06 -1.21 51.94
N ARG A 720 -25.53 -2.45 51.87
CA ARG A 720 -25.13 -3.10 50.62
C ARG A 720 -26.31 -3.34 49.69
N GLU A 721 -27.41 -3.89 50.21
CA GLU A 721 -28.65 -4.12 49.45
C GLU A 721 -29.18 -2.82 48.81
N ARG A 722 -29.13 -1.70 49.56
CA ARG A 722 -29.50 -0.38 49.03
C ARG A 722 -28.56 0.10 47.92
N THR A 723 -27.24 -0.12 48.06
CA THR A 723 -26.31 0.23 46.98
C THR A 723 -26.51 -0.64 45.73
N GLU A 724 -26.78 -1.94 45.89
CA GLU A 724 -27.08 -2.83 44.77
C GLU A 724 -28.41 -2.48 44.08
N GLN A 725 -29.46 -2.16 44.84
CA GLN A 725 -30.72 -1.69 44.26
C GLN A 725 -30.53 -0.41 43.45
N ASN A 726 -29.76 0.55 43.97
CA ASN A 726 -29.46 1.80 43.26
C ASN A 726 -28.64 1.54 41.98
N GLN A 727 -27.64 0.66 42.02
CA GLN A 727 -26.87 0.27 40.84
C GLN A 727 -27.75 -0.41 39.78
N ARG A 728 -28.58 -1.39 40.15
CA ARG A 728 -29.51 -2.07 39.22
C ARG A 728 -30.55 -1.10 38.63
N GLN A 729 -31.01 -0.10 39.39
CA GLN A 729 -31.87 0.97 38.85
C GLN A 729 -31.13 1.89 37.88
N GLN A 730 -29.84 2.17 38.10
CA GLN A 730 -29.03 2.97 37.19
C GLN A 730 -28.74 2.22 35.89
N GLU A 731 -28.29 0.96 35.96
CA GLU A 731 -28.08 0.10 34.79
C GLU A 731 -29.34 -0.02 33.91
N MET A 732 -30.52 -0.14 34.53
CA MET A 732 -31.80 -0.18 33.81
C MET A 732 -32.13 1.13 33.07
N ARG A 733 -31.74 2.29 33.63
CA ARG A 733 -31.90 3.59 32.95
C ARG A 733 -30.91 3.73 31.80
N GLU A 734 -29.64 3.39 32.03
CA GLU A 734 -28.59 3.44 31.00
C GLU A 734 -28.91 2.49 29.83
N ARG A 735 -29.45 1.30 30.10
CA ARG A 735 -29.97 0.39 29.06
C ARG A 735 -31.18 0.96 28.29
N GLN A 736 -32.13 1.61 28.96
CA GLN A 736 -33.24 2.28 28.28
C GLN A 736 -32.76 3.45 27.41
N GLU A 737 -31.75 4.19 27.86
CA GLU A 737 -31.20 5.33 27.13
C GLU A 737 -30.38 4.88 25.91
N GLN A 738 -29.55 3.84 26.05
CA GLN A 738 -28.88 3.18 24.93
C GLN A 738 -29.87 2.61 23.90
N ALA A 739 -30.94 1.94 24.34
CA ALA A 739 -31.98 1.43 23.44
C ALA A 739 -32.70 2.55 22.68
N ARG A 740 -32.94 3.71 23.32
CA ARG A 740 -33.49 4.90 22.63
C ARG A 740 -32.51 5.47 21.61
N GLN A 741 -31.24 5.60 21.97
CA GLN A 741 -30.19 6.10 21.06
C GLN A 741 -30.01 5.20 19.84
N GLN A 742 -29.98 3.87 20.02
CA GLN A 742 -29.96 2.91 18.91
C GLN A 742 -31.21 3.03 18.01
N ASN A 743 -32.40 3.21 18.59
CA ASN A 743 -33.62 3.33 17.80
C ASN A 743 -33.70 4.66 17.03
N GLU A 744 -33.20 5.76 17.61
CA GLU A 744 -33.00 7.02 16.87
C GLU A 744 -31.95 6.88 15.76
N GLU A 745 -30.84 6.19 16.00
CA GLU A 745 -29.80 5.99 14.98
C GLU A 745 -30.31 5.12 13.82
N ASN A 746 -31.04 4.03 14.12
CA ASN A 746 -31.66 3.18 13.09
C ASN A 746 -32.69 3.96 12.25
N ASN A 747 -33.54 4.79 12.87
CA ASN A 747 -34.46 5.67 12.14
C ASN A 747 -33.71 6.69 11.26
N ARG A 748 -32.58 7.24 11.73
CA ARG A 748 -31.75 8.15 10.92
C ARG A 748 -31.06 7.43 9.76
N ARG A 749 -30.61 6.18 9.94
CA ARG A 749 -30.04 5.33 8.87
C ARG A 749 -31.09 5.01 7.81
N GLN A 750 -32.28 4.55 8.20
CA GLN A 750 -33.39 4.31 7.26
C GLN A 750 -33.76 5.58 6.46
N GLN A 751 -33.88 6.74 7.10
CA GLN A 751 -34.13 8.00 6.40
C GLN A 751 -32.98 8.45 5.48
N GLN A 752 -31.75 8.00 5.71
CA GLN A 752 -30.63 8.22 4.79
C GLN A 752 -30.66 7.23 3.61
N GLU A 753 -30.97 5.96 3.86
CA GLU A 753 -31.12 4.93 2.83
C GLU A 753 -32.28 5.23 1.87
N GLU A 754 -33.46 5.62 2.38
CA GLU A 754 -34.59 6.04 1.55
C GLU A 754 -34.23 7.23 0.64
N ARG A 755 -33.52 8.23 1.17
CA ARG A 755 -33.06 9.40 0.40
C ARG A 755 -31.98 9.04 -0.61
N ALA A 756 -31.06 8.13 -0.27
CA ALA A 756 -30.05 7.63 -1.18
C ALA A 756 -30.70 6.89 -2.35
N GLN A 757 -31.60 5.93 -2.09
CA GLN A 757 -32.35 5.25 -3.13
C GLN A 757 -33.22 6.21 -3.96
N GLN A 758 -33.78 7.27 -3.37
CA GLN A 758 -34.57 8.26 -4.10
C GLN A 758 -33.69 9.12 -5.02
N GLN A 759 -32.49 9.51 -4.58
CA GLN A 759 -31.49 10.16 -5.44
C GLN A 759 -30.98 9.21 -6.54
N GLU A 760 -30.77 7.94 -6.23
CA GLU A 760 -30.31 6.93 -7.19
C GLU A 760 -31.36 6.65 -8.26
N ARG A 761 -32.64 6.47 -7.89
CA ARG A 761 -33.76 6.36 -8.85
C ARG A 761 -33.88 7.61 -9.74
N MET A 762 -33.70 8.81 -9.18
CA MET A 762 -33.65 10.06 -9.96
C MET A 762 -32.46 10.12 -10.91
N ARG A 763 -31.29 9.63 -10.49
CA ARG A 763 -30.08 9.57 -11.32
C ARG A 763 -30.22 8.55 -12.45
N GLN A 764 -30.75 7.35 -12.17
CA GLN A 764 -31.04 6.33 -13.18
C GLN A 764 -32.00 6.86 -14.25
N GLN A 765 -33.08 7.57 -13.88
CA GLN A 765 -33.96 8.23 -14.86
C GLN A 765 -33.29 9.35 -15.67
N GLN A 766 -32.24 10.01 -15.13
CA GLN A 766 -31.46 11.00 -15.89
C GLN A 766 -30.48 10.32 -16.85
N GLU A 767 -29.82 9.25 -16.42
CA GLU A 767 -28.89 8.47 -17.25
C GLU A 767 -29.62 7.72 -18.37
N GLU A 768 -30.81 7.17 -18.12
CA GLU A 768 -31.71 6.56 -19.13
C GLU A 768 -32.15 7.59 -20.19
N ARG A 769 -32.58 8.79 -19.78
CA ARG A 769 -32.93 9.87 -20.71
C ARG A 769 -31.73 10.40 -21.48
N ALA A 770 -30.54 10.43 -20.87
CA ALA A 770 -29.31 10.80 -21.55
C ALA A 770 -28.90 9.73 -22.59
N LEU A 771 -29.10 8.45 -22.29
CA LEU A 771 -28.92 7.34 -23.24
C LEU A 771 -29.88 7.45 -24.42
N GLU A 772 -31.19 7.67 -24.20
CA GLU A 772 -32.15 7.91 -25.29
C GLU A 772 -31.72 9.10 -26.19
N GLN A 773 -31.29 10.20 -25.59
CA GLN A 773 -30.84 11.38 -26.35
C GLN A 773 -29.55 11.11 -27.12
N ALA A 774 -28.59 10.40 -26.54
CA ALA A 774 -27.35 10.02 -27.19
C ALA A 774 -27.58 9.02 -28.34
N GLU A 775 -28.51 8.08 -28.19
CA GLU A 775 -28.85 7.13 -29.25
C GLU A 775 -29.56 7.84 -30.42
N ARG A 776 -30.55 8.69 -30.14
CA ARG A 776 -31.21 9.52 -31.17
C ARG A 776 -30.21 10.44 -31.89
N ALA A 777 -29.21 10.98 -31.17
CA ALA A 777 -28.13 11.77 -31.77
C ALA A 777 -27.23 10.92 -32.69
N ARG A 778 -26.86 9.70 -32.28
CA ARG A 778 -26.09 8.76 -33.13
C ARG A 778 -26.87 8.38 -34.39
N GLN A 779 -28.16 8.08 -34.27
CA GLN A 779 -29.03 7.76 -35.42
C GLN A 779 -29.11 8.96 -36.40
N GLN A 780 -29.18 10.20 -35.91
CA GLN A 780 -29.12 11.40 -36.76
C GLN A 780 -27.75 11.59 -37.43
N GLU A 781 -26.64 11.31 -36.72
CA GLU A 781 -25.31 11.43 -37.29
C GLU A 781 -25.05 10.36 -38.35
N GLU A 782 -25.47 9.11 -38.10
CA GLU A 782 -25.38 8.02 -39.07
C GLU A 782 -26.21 8.31 -40.32
N ALA A 783 -27.45 8.80 -40.17
CA ALA A 783 -28.26 9.26 -41.29
C ALA A 783 -27.60 10.38 -42.10
N ARG A 784 -26.88 11.32 -41.44
CA ARG A 784 -26.08 12.36 -42.12
C ARG A 784 -24.88 11.76 -42.87
N ARG A 785 -24.16 10.80 -42.27
CA ARG A 785 -23.03 10.11 -42.91
C ARG A 785 -23.50 9.35 -44.15
N GLN A 786 -24.59 8.59 -44.05
CA GLN A 786 -25.21 7.89 -45.20
C GLN A 786 -25.69 8.85 -46.29
N ALA A 787 -26.21 10.04 -45.93
CA ALA A 787 -26.58 11.06 -46.90
C ALA A 787 -25.36 11.64 -47.65
N GLN A 788 -24.28 11.98 -46.93
CA GLN A 788 -23.03 12.46 -47.51
C GLN A 788 -22.35 11.39 -48.39
N GLU A 789 -22.44 10.12 -48.02
CA GLU A 789 -21.91 9.01 -48.80
C GLU A 789 -22.68 8.83 -50.12
N ARG A 790 -24.02 8.89 -50.09
CA ARG A 790 -24.86 8.89 -51.31
C ARG A 790 -24.57 10.10 -52.20
N GLU A 791 -24.34 11.28 -51.62
CA GLU A 791 -23.97 12.47 -52.39
C GLU A 791 -22.59 12.31 -53.04
N ARG A 792 -21.58 11.78 -52.31
CA ARG A 792 -20.27 11.43 -52.86
C ARG A 792 -20.38 10.43 -54.01
N GLN A 793 -21.17 9.37 -53.84
CA GLN A 793 -21.40 8.35 -54.89
C GLN A 793 -22.00 8.98 -56.15
N GLN A 794 -23.00 9.88 -56.02
CA GLN A 794 -23.56 10.62 -57.15
C GLN A 794 -22.56 11.57 -57.81
N GLN A 795 -21.69 12.23 -57.02
CA GLN A 795 -20.63 13.08 -57.57
C GLN A 795 -19.58 12.26 -58.34
N GLU A 796 -19.19 11.09 -57.82
CA GLU A 796 -18.25 10.18 -58.49
C GLU A 796 -18.85 9.57 -59.76
N GLU A 797 -20.11 9.16 -59.75
CA GLU A 797 -20.82 8.67 -60.94
C GLU A 797 -20.90 9.74 -62.04
N ARG A 798 -21.24 10.99 -61.67
CA ARG A 798 -21.20 12.14 -62.60
C ARG A 798 -19.79 12.42 -63.13
N ALA A 799 -18.76 12.27 -62.30
CA ALA A 799 -17.37 12.44 -62.73
C ALA A 799 -16.97 11.35 -63.75
N ARG A 800 -17.32 10.08 -63.50
CA ARG A 800 -17.10 8.96 -64.42
C ARG A 800 -17.83 9.18 -65.76
N GLN A 801 -19.08 9.67 -65.74
CA GLN A 801 -19.82 10.03 -66.96
C GLN A 801 -19.15 11.18 -67.74
N GLN A 802 -18.65 12.22 -67.05
CA GLN A 802 -17.88 13.30 -67.67
C GLN A 802 -16.51 12.85 -68.19
N GLU A 803 -15.92 11.80 -67.62
CA GLU A 803 -14.68 11.21 -68.12
C GLU A 803 -14.93 10.36 -69.37
N GLN A 804 -15.95 9.51 -69.38
CA GLN A 804 -16.38 8.76 -70.57
C GLN A 804 -16.72 9.69 -71.74
N MET A 805 -17.45 10.79 -71.50
CA MET A 805 -17.71 11.83 -72.49
C MET A 805 -16.42 12.45 -73.06
N ARG A 806 -15.41 12.68 -72.21
CA ARG A 806 -14.11 13.21 -72.66
C ARG A 806 -13.29 12.19 -73.43
N GLN A 807 -13.29 10.92 -73.01
CA GLN A 807 -12.64 9.82 -73.73
C GLN A 807 -13.25 9.64 -75.13
N GLN A 808 -14.58 9.64 -75.25
CA GLN A 808 -15.29 9.59 -76.54
C GLN A 808 -14.98 10.80 -77.43
N GLN A 809 -14.91 12.01 -76.86
CA GLN A 809 -14.50 13.20 -77.62
C GLN A 809 -13.04 13.15 -78.09
N GLU A 810 -12.12 12.66 -77.25
CA GLU A 810 -10.72 12.53 -77.63
C GLU A 810 -10.51 11.43 -78.66
N GLU A 811 -11.19 10.29 -78.53
CA GLU A 811 -11.19 9.20 -79.51
C GLU A 811 -11.75 9.67 -80.86
N SER A 812 -12.87 10.40 -80.86
CA SER A 812 -13.42 11.06 -82.06
C SER A 812 -12.42 12.03 -82.69
N ARG A 813 -11.67 12.78 -81.88
CA ARG A 813 -10.64 13.71 -82.37
C ARG A 813 -9.43 12.97 -82.95
N ARG A 814 -9.01 11.86 -82.33
CA ARG A 814 -7.94 10.98 -82.84
C ARG A 814 -8.33 10.36 -84.18
N GLN A 815 -9.55 9.82 -84.30
CA GLN A 815 -10.10 9.30 -85.56
C GLN A 815 -10.16 10.39 -86.65
N GLN A 816 -10.56 11.62 -86.32
CA GLN A 816 -10.51 12.75 -87.27
C GLN A 816 -9.09 13.14 -87.66
N GLU A 817 -8.12 13.14 -86.74
CA GLU A 817 -6.73 13.44 -87.05
C GLU A 817 -6.09 12.35 -87.93
N GLU A 818 -6.37 11.08 -87.63
CA GLU A 818 -5.89 9.94 -88.41
C GLU A 818 -6.50 9.92 -89.82
N ALA A 819 -7.80 10.14 -89.97
CA ALA A 819 -8.44 10.29 -91.28
C ALA A 819 -7.85 11.46 -92.10
N ARG A 820 -7.47 12.57 -91.44
CA ARG A 820 -6.80 13.70 -92.10
C ARG A 820 -5.36 13.36 -92.50
N ARG A 821 -4.63 12.55 -91.72
CA ARG A 821 -3.31 12.01 -92.11
C ARG A 821 -3.42 11.08 -93.31
N GLN A 822 -4.37 10.14 -93.30
CA GLN A 822 -4.62 9.22 -94.42
C GLN A 822 -4.94 9.99 -95.70
N GLN A 823 -5.81 11.01 -95.64
CA GLN A 823 -6.07 11.89 -96.79
C GLN A 823 -4.86 12.71 -97.25
N GLN A 824 -3.93 13.07 -96.35
CA GLN A 824 -2.69 13.75 -96.72
C GLN A 824 -1.69 12.80 -97.38
N GLU A 825 -1.55 11.57 -96.87
CA GLU A 825 -0.72 10.53 -97.50
C GLU A 825 -1.25 10.12 -98.86
N GLU A 826 -2.56 9.93 -99.01
CA GLU A 826 -3.19 9.57 -100.29
C GLU A 826 -2.94 10.66 -101.35
N ARG A 827 -3.13 11.94 -100.99
CA ARG A 827 -2.80 13.08 -101.86
C ARG A 827 -1.30 13.17 -102.19
N ALA A 828 -0.43 12.85 -101.22
CA ALA A 828 1.01 12.84 -101.47
C ALA A 828 1.40 11.73 -102.46
N ARG A 829 0.83 10.53 -102.33
CA ARG A 829 1.01 9.42 -103.28
C ARG A 829 0.49 9.77 -104.67
N GLN A 830 -0.69 10.38 -104.77
CA GLN A 830 -1.24 10.88 -106.04
C GLN A 830 -0.30 11.91 -106.70
N GLN A 831 0.23 12.88 -105.94
CA GLN A 831 1.20 13.86 -106.45
C GLN A 831 2.55 13.24 -106.84
N GLU A 832 3.00 12.20 -106.14
CA GLU A 832 4.22 11.46 -106.51
C GLU A 832 4.01 10.64 -107.79
N GLU A 833 2.85 10.02 -107.95
CA GLU A 833 2.47 9.28 -109.15
C GLU A 833 2.28 10.21 -110.36
N GLU A 834 1.60 11.35 -110.21
CA GLU A 834 1.53 12.40 -111.24
C GLU A 834 2.92 12.90 -111.65
N ARG A 835 3.81 13.17 -110.69
CA ARG A 835 5.19 13.58 -110.97
C ARG A 835 5.98 12.50 -111.70
N ARG A 836 5.77 11.24 -111.36
CA ARG A 836 6.39 10.10 -112.05
C ARG A 836 5.87 9.96 -113.48
N GLN A 837 4.56 10.06 -113.69
CA GLN A 837 3.95 10.05 -115.03
C GLN A 837 4.48 11.20 -115.89
N GLN A 838 4.54 12.42 -115.36
CA GLN A 838 5.18 13.57 -116.05
C GLN A 838 6.67 13.36 -116.34
N GLN A 839 7.39 12.66 -115.48
CA GLN A 839 8.81 12.34 -115.70
C GLN A 839 9.00 11.26 -116.78
N GLU A 840 8.16 10.23 -116.80
CA GLU A 840 8.15 9.21 -117.86
C GLU A 840 7.68 9.80 -119.21
N GLU A 841 6.72 10.70 -119.22
CA GLU A 841 6.29 11.40 -120.44
C GLU A 841 7.40 12.31 -120.99
N ARG A 842 8.05 13.11 -120.13
CA ARG A 842 9.22 13.92 -120.53
C ARG A 842 10.37 13.06 -121.05
N ALA A 843 10.58 11.87 -120.49
CA ALA A 843 11.59 10.93 -120.99
C ALA A 843 11.23 10.41 -122.40
N ARG A 844 9.96 10.06 -122.66
CA ARG A 844 9.48 9.69 -124.00
C ARG A 844 9.63 10.83 -125.00
N GLN A 845 9.23 12.05 -124.62
CA GLN A 845 9.39 13.26 -125.46
C GLN A 845 10.88 13.54 -125.76
N GLN A 846 11.79 13.35 -124.80
CA GLN A 846 13.23 13.44 -125.04
C GLN A 846 13.76 12.34 -125.97
N GLU A 847 13.25 11.11 -125.85
CA GLU A 847 13.66 10.02 -126.75
C GLU A 847 13.15 10.24 -128.18
N GLU A 848 11.91 10.68 -128.37
CA GLU A 848 11.38 11.07 -129.67
C GLU A 848 12.14 12.26 -130.28
N ALA A 849 12.43 13.30 -129.49
CA ALA A 849 13.25 14.42 -129.93
C ALA A 849 14.67 13.98 -130.33
N ARG A 850 15.26 13.00 -129.61
CA ARG A 850 16.55 12.41 -129.95
C ARG A 850 16.48 11.59 -131.24
N ARG A 851 15.44 10.77 -131.44
CA ARG A 851 15.20 10.01 -132.68
C ARG A 851 15.05 10.96 -133.88
N GLN A 852 14.25 12.02 -133.75
CA GLN A 852 14.11 13.06 -134.78
C GLN A 852 15.43 13.82 -135.03
N ALA A 853 16.24 14.08 -134.01
CA ALA A 853 17.55 14.72 -134.18
C ALA A 853 18.53 13.79 -134.92
N GLU A 854 18.53 12.49 -134.63
CA GLU A 854 19.35 11.51 -135.34
C GLU A 854 18.89 11.33 -136.78
N GLU A 855 17.57 11.31 -137.05
CA GLU A 855 17.02 11.26 -138.40
C GLU A 855 17.39 12.51 -139.22
N ARG A 856 17.28 13.71 -138.63
CA ARG A 856 17.77 14.96 -139.24
C ARG A 856 19.28 14.93 -139.48
N ALA A 857 20.07 14.34 -138.58
CA ALA A 857 21.51 14.19 -138.76
C ALA A 857 21.83 13.24 -139.94
N ARG A 858 21.09 12.13 -140.08
CA ARG A 858 21.19 11.23 -141.24
C ARG A 858 20.83 11.94 -142.54
N GLN A 859 19.74 12.71 -142.57
CA GLN A 859 19.35 13.53 -143.74
C GLN A 859 20.40 14.61 -144.07
N GLN A 860 21.03 15.22 -143.07
CA GLN A 860 22.15 16.15 -143.28
C GLN A 860 23.41 15.45 -143.79
N GLU A 861 23.72 14.24 -143.33
CA GLU A 861 24.86 13.48 -143.85
C GLU A 861 24.61 12.99 -145.29
N GLU A 862 23.39 12.51 -145.58
CA GLU A 862 22.99 12.05 -146.90
C GLU A 862 22.97 13.21 -147.93
N SER A 863 22.41 14.37 -147.58
CA SER A 863 22.49 15.57 -148.42
C SER A 863 23.93 16.11 -148.55
N ARG A 864 24.79 15.96 -147.53
CA ARG A 864 26.23 16.26 -147.66
C ARG A 864 26.94 15.29 -148.61
N ARG A 865 26.62 14.00 -148.55
CA ARG A 865 27.13 12.98 -149.49
C ARG A 865 26.68 13.29 -150.92
N GLN A 866 25.41 13.64 -151.13
CA GLN A 866 24.89 14.08 -152.43
C GLN A 866 25.58 15.34 -152.95
N GLN A 867 25.84 16.34 -152.09
CA GLN A 867 26.65 17.52 -152.47
C GLN A 867 28.10 17.15 -152.82
N GLU A 868 28.72 16.25 -152.06
CA GLU A 868 30.10 15.81 -152.31
C GLU A 868 30.21 14.98 -153.60
N GLU A 869 29.22 14.16 -153.90
CA GLU A 869 29.11 13.39 -155.14
C GLU A 869 28.81 14.29 -156.34
N ALA A 870 27.86 15.23 -156.24
CA ALA A 870 27.61 16.23 -157.30
C ALA A 870 28.87 17.08 -157.56
N ARG A 871 29.63 17.42 -156.50
CA ARG A 871 30.90 18.16 -156.62
C ARG A 871 32.01 17.31 -157.26
N ARG A 872 32.03 15.99 -157.04
CA ARG A 872 32.89 15.06 -157.80
C ARG A 872 32.47 14.96 -159.27
N GLN A 873 31.18 14.79 -159.56
CA GLN A 873 30.66 14.74 -160.93
C GLN A 873 31.00 16.02 -161.69
N GLN A 874 30.85 17.19 -161.06
CA GLN A 874 31.22 18.47 -161.67
C GLN A 874 32.74 18.67 -161.77
N GLN A 875 33.57 18.04 -160.92
CA GLN A 875 35.01 17.99 -161.12
C GLN A 875 35.40 17.07 -162.28
N GLU A 876 34.76 15.91 -162.44
CA GLU A 876 34.93 15.05 -163.61
C GLU A 876 34.47 15.73 -164.90
N GLU A 877 33.36 16.45 -164.89
CA GLU A 877 32.87 17.20 -166.05
C GLU A 877 33.84 18.33 -166.43
N ASN A 878 34.33 19.11 -165.46
CA ASN A 878 35.38 20.10 -165.71
C ASN A 878 36.68 19.47 -166.24
N ALA A 879 37.06 18.29 -165.74
CA ALA A 879 38.22 17.55 -166.24
C ALA A 879 38.01 17.03 -167.67
N ARG A 880 36.79 16.55 -168.02
CA ARG A 880 36.41 16.19 -169.39
C ARG A 880 36.45 17.41 -170.30
N GLN A 881 35.91 18.55 -169.89
CA GLN A 881 35.98 19.80 -170.65
C GLN A 881 37.43 20.31 -170.82
N GLN A 882 38.32 20.10 -169.84
CA GLN A 882 39.76 20.37 -170.01
C GLN A 882 40.42 19.38 -170.99
N GLN A 883 40.05 18.10 -170.98
CA GLN A 883 40.54 17.12 -171.95
C GLN A 883 40.02 17.41 -173.37
N GLU A 884 38.78 17.87 -173.53
CA GLU A 884 38.25 18.32 -174.83
C GLU A 884 38.93 19.61 -175.32
N ARG A 885 39.12 20.62 -174.46
CA ARG A 885 39.86 21.84 -174.81
C ARG A 885 41.29 21.53 -175.24
N SER A 886 42.01 20.70 -174.48
CA SER A 886 43.39 20.32 -174.82
C SER A 886 43.47 19.39 -176.05
N ARG A 887 42.44 18.58 -176.35
CA ARG A 887 42.30 17.90 -177.65
C ARG A 887 42.11 18.90 -178.79
N GLN A 888 41.20 19.87 -178.64
CA GLN A 888 40.97 20.92 -179.65
C GLN A 888 42.21 21.82 -179.84
N GLU A 889 43.01 22.05 -178.80
CA GLU A 889 44.32 22.72 -178.91
C GLU A 889 45.34 21.86 -179.65
N GLN A 890 45.41 20.55 -179.40
CA GLN A 890 46.25 19.62 -180.17
C GLN A 890 45.80 19.51 -181.63
N GLU A 891 44.51 19.54 -181.93
CA GLU A 891 43.98 19.56 -183.30
C GLU A 891 44.29 20.89 -184.01
N ARG A 892 44.17 22.02 -183.32
CA ARG A 892 44.62 23.33 -183.84
C ARG A 892 46.13 23.37 -184.08
N SER A 893 46.94 22.78 -183.19
CA SER A 893 48.39 22.66 -183.41
C SER A 893 48.70 21.83 -184.66
N ARG A 894 48.05 20.67 -184.82
CA ARG A 894 48.21 19.82 -186.01
C ARG A 894 47.80 20.54 -187.30
N GLN A 895 46.70 21.29 -187.28
CA GLN A 895 46.27 22.11 -188.43
C GLN A 895 47.27 23.22 -188.76
N GLN A 896 47.89 23.85 -187.76
CA GLN A 896 48.93 24.87 -187.96
C GLN A 896 50.27 24.28 -188.43
N ASP A 897 50.60 23.04 -188.04
CA ASP A 897 51.78 22.33 -188.53
C ASP A 897 51.60 21.83 -189.99
N ASP A 898 50.39 21.36 -190.36
CA ASP A 898 50.05 21.02 -191.75
C ASP A 898 50.11 22.25 -192.68
N GLU A 899 49.65 23.42 -192.22
CA GLU A 899 49.82 24.68 -192.98
C GLU A 899 51.29 25.10 -193.13
N ARG A 900 52.14 24.80 -192.15
CA ARG A 900 53.59 25.05 -192.22
C ARG A 900 54.28 24.11 -193.21
N GLN A 901 53.94 22.82 -193.25
CA GLN A 901 54.54 21.88 -194.20
C GLN A 901 54.15 22.18 -195.65
N ARG A 902 52.95 22.71 -195.90
CA ARG A 902 52.49 23.13 -197.24
C ARG A 902 53.10 24.42 -197.80
N ARG A 903 54.07 25.04 -197.10
CA ARG A 903 54.89 26.14 -197.63
C ARG A 903 56.37 25.76 -197.84
N GLY A 904 56.68 24.46 -197.81
CA GLY A 904 58.05 23.93 -197.93
C GLY A 904 58.40 23.20 -199.24
N ARG A 905 57.46 23.03 -200.16
CA ARG A 905 57.63 22.48 -201.52
C ARG A 905 56.57 23.03 -202.47
#